data_AF-A0A9W4RYE6-F1
#
_entry.id   AF-A0A9W4RYE6-F1
#
_cell.length_a   1.000
_cell.length_b   1.000
_cell.length_c   1.000
_cell.angle_alpha   90.00
_cell.angle_beta   90.00
_cell.angle_gamma   90.00
#
_symmetry.space_group_name_H-M   'P 1'
#
loop_
_entity.id
_entity.type
_entity.pdbx_description
1 polymer ?
#
loop_
_entity_poly.entity_id
_entity_poly.type
_entity_poly.pdbx_seq_one_letter_code
_entity_poly.pdbx_strand_id
1 'polypeptide(L)'
;MRVFLHAVAAATFIAQAQAKAVFAHFMVGNTENYTSNDWADDMRLAKRAHIDAFALNMAHGEAVNEGALVAAFSAASAASLQLFFSFDYAGNGPWPQDTVIDYITKYASSDTYFHYNGKPFVSTFEGPDNADDWINIKAQTGCFFMPDWSSLGAKKAMAAGGGVADGLFSWAAWPWGYWDMWTYSDASYKDYLGGKPYMMPISPWFYTNLPGYNKNWLWRGDHIWGDRWFQASWWQPEFIEIISWNDYGESHYIGPVREHAMGAFEVGEAPFNYGTLPHDGWRDILPFVIDMYKNNASSIDFERAVAWYKLVPALAGTTSCDRNGTVANTASQLQIEYLPDEVMDDNIFFIALLSKKAKVECLIGGHSVEGKFYQGPEGDGAGMYLGECSPWGHEGSVEVRITRPDLYLQLTGDAISYECSRWNGFSNFNAYVMSSLDPASLPAEADDYSELSCVNGTGMAKAATLCEFTCSLDYCPPGACVCTRFGKKPITPKSTGVKGYPLAKLDASFGGLCSFACDYGFCPVDYCTTMQVALPVWPESLFDPPYCTEGKSFDGTFDDLCQFTCAHGFCPIGVCRCLATGFLNLLEPNTTSTASTLEGVEDYGLCSYACARGFCPDNVCFEDTDLTEVGYGPYYDPVLEEYVDDENPGDLNCDPSKAPKSLDDMVNAVNSASVPAICWDQWTLNILFTTLVGFNDEFTASAKGYDNLYDAYEGWVKDSVGPQLESFMAVDTGEGNQYFDCVLTLSGHKYDKMGCQYLGINKFEDGSWTIEYSLRDSDGFYAAALDKLGIEKDWIAFGSIELPSSCRDAGSDRPTVGAGSRPCIKLTHKKTNAPTSVGKDKINVTNPKEVIQAAMPNMSALASSLMIAQVDLTLHVNEAEGGDIITAASMPIFMLEQAIRSMDNIKAIGSKIIEENKKKLILEILSIVLIAIPFIGEAGGALFGGVAMISRIAALVDIAGSTGLTAYDIVQDPTSAPFAILGLLVGGFGTGARSEKEAFGEAAKARRGLSASDITKFGDALVEKDTKVQKIVNGCLRV
;
A
#
# COMPACT_ATOMS: atom_id res chain seq x y z
N MET A 1 -33.92 15.78 59.33
CA MET A 1 -32.46 15.57 59.44
C MET A 1 -31.99 14.35 58.63
N ARG A 2 -32.55 14.11 57.43
CA ARG A 2 -32.19 13.00 56.51
C ARG A 2 -31.87 13.45 55.08
N VAL A 3 -31.90 14.77 54.82
CA VAL A 3 -31.62 15.35 53.49
C VAL A 3 -30.20 15.93 53.42
N PHE A 4 -29.51 16.10 54.56
CA PHE A 4 -28.15 16.65 54.61
C PHE A 4 -27.02 15.61 54.53
N LEU A 5 -27.32 14.31 54.57
CA LEU A 5 -26.31 13.25 54.48
C LEU A 5 -26.05 12.74 53.05
N HIS A 6 -26.91 13.05 52.09
CA HIS A 6 -26.72 12.63 50.69
C HIS A 6 -26.03 13.71 49.83
N ALA A 7 -25.99 14.96 50.30
CA ALA A 7 -25.31 16.05 49.59
C ALA A 7 -23.79 16.11 49.88
N VAL A 8 -23.31 15.46 50.96
CA VAL A 8 -21.87 15.46 51.32
C VAL A 8 -21.15 14.20 50.83
N ALA A 9 -21.85 13.12 50.48
CA ALA A 9 -21.26 11.94 49.86
C ALA A 9 -21.07 12.07 48.32
N ALA A 10 -21.78 13.01 47.69
CA ALA A 10 -21.65 13.33 46.26
C ALA A 10 -20.62 14.43 45.96
N ALA A 11 -20.06 15.07 46.99
CA ALA A 11 -19.03 16.12 46.86
C ALA A 11 -17.59 15.59 47.10
N THR A 12 -17.41 14.27 47.23
CA THR A 12 -16.11 13.60 47.42
C THR A 12 -15.67 12.74 46.23
N PHE A 13 -16.26 12.92 45.04
CA PHE A 13 -15.80 12.27 43.80
C PHE A 13 -15.77 13.25 42.63
N ILE A 14 -15.00 14.33 42.75
CA ILE A 14 -14.36 14.96 41.59
C ILE A 14 -12.94 15.35 42.01
N ALA A 15 -12.15 14.37 42.45
CA ALA A 15 -10.81 14.33 41.92
C ALA A 15 -11.02 13.89 40.46
N GLN A 16 -10.91 14.79 39.49
CA GLN A 16 -10.67 14.36 38.12
C GLN A 16 -9.35 13.59 38.19
N ALA A 17 -9.42 12.28 38.32
CA ALA A 17 -8.30 11.43 37.98
C ALA A 17 -8.04 11.73 36.50
N GLN A 18 -6.97 12.46 36.23
CA GLN A 18 -6.52 12.73 34.88
C GLN A 18 -6.10 11.38 34.31
N ALA A 19 -6.98 10.74 33.54
CA ALA A 19 -6.73 9.38 33.05
C ALA A 19 -5.61 9.45 32.00
N LYS A 20 -4.47 8.84 32.32
CA LYS A 20 -3.39 8.60 31.36
C LYS A 20 -3.88 7.68 30.26
N ALA A 21 -3.41 7.91 29.03
CA ALA A 21 -3.69 7.03 27.91
C ALA A 21 -2.42 6.72 27.11
N VAL A 22 -2.44 5.57 26.44
CA VAL A 22 -1.40 5.09 25.53
C VAL A 22 -2.03 4.83 24.18
N PHE A 23 -1.47 5.47 23.16
CA PHE A 23 -1.89 5.37 21.78
C PHE A 23 -0.83 4.64 20.95
N ALA A 24 -1.20 4.21 19.76
CA ALA A 24 -0.23 3.82 18.74
C ALA A 24 -0.51 4.53 17.42
N HIS A 25 0.55 5.07 16.83
CA HIS A 25 0.52 5.71 15.52
C HIS A 25 0.15 4.69 14.45
N PHE A 26 -0.84 4.97 13.62
CA PHE A 26 -1.37 4.02 12.64
C PHE A 26 -1.43 4.68 11.27
N MET A 27 -0.60 4.21 10.33
CA MET A 27 -0.55 4.68 8.95
C MET A 27 -1.76 4.14 8.19
N VAL A 28 -2.75 5.00 7.93
CA VAL A 28 -3.93 4.64 7.14
C VAL A 28 -3.57 4.42 5.67
N GLY A 29 -2.59 5.16 5.14
CA GLY A 29 -2.06 4.99 3.79
C GLY A 29 -1.62 3.55 3.49
N ASN A 30 -1.12 2.83 4.49
CA ASN A 30 -0.68 1.43 4.34
C ASN A 30 -1.84 0.41 4.28
N THR A 31 -3.11 0.84 4.31
CA THR A 31 -4.27 -0.06 4.43
C THR A 31 -5.07 -0.26 3.16
N GLU A 32 -4.56 0.17 2.00
CA GLU A 32 -5.24 0.06 0.71
C GLU A 32 -5.78 -1.35 0.42
N ASN A 33 -4.96 -2.37 0.70
CA ASN A 33 -5.32 -3.78 0.48
C ASN A 33 -5.82 -4.50 1.76
N TYR A 34 -6.15 -3.77 2.84
CA TYR A 34 -6.64 -4.41 4.07
C TYR A 34 -7.99 -5.09 3.86
N THR A 35 -8.11 -6.30 4.36
CA THR A 35 -9.38 -7.00 4.52
C THR A 35 -10.03 -6.63 5.86
N SER A 36 -11.32 -6.95 6.01
CA SER A 36 -12.00 -6.81 7.31
C SER A 36 -11.34 -7.64 8.42
N ASN A 37 -10.68 -8.74 8.07
CA ASN A 37 -9.95 -9.57 9.03
C ASN A 37 -8.66 -8.90 9.49
N ASP A 38 -7.94 -8.20 8.61
CA ASP A 38 -6.73 -7.45 8.96
C ASP A 38 -7.06 -6.37 9.99
N TRP A 39 -8.10 -5.56 9.73
CA TRP A 39 -8.61 -4.58 10.67
C TRP A 39 -9.04 -5.20 12.00
N ALA A 40 -9.83 -6.27 11.98
CA ALA A 40 -10.30 -6.91 13.21
C ALA A 40 -9.14 -7.49 14.04
N ASP A 41 -8.12 -8.04 13.37
CA ASP A 41 -6.94 -8.59 14.02
C ASP A 41 -6.09 -7.51 14.68
N ASP A 42 -5.85 -6.39 14.00
CA ASP A 42 -5.10 -5.26 14.54
C ASP A 42 -5.76 -4.69 15.79
N MET A 43 -7.08 -4.45 15.73
CA MET A 43 -7.82 -3.91 16.87
C MET A 43 -7.78 -4.87 18.08
N ARG A 44 -7.89 -6.18 17.82
CA ARG A 44 -7.80 -7.22 18.84
C ARG A 44 -6.41 -7.27 19.47
N LEU A 45 -5.35 -7.19 18.66
CA LEU A 45 -3.98 -7.23 19.14
C LEU A 45 -3.63 -5.97 19.95
N ALA A 46 -4.07 -4.78 19.50
CA ALA A 46 -3.87 -3.53 20.24
C ALA A 46 -4.56 -3.56 21.61
N LYS A 47 -5.80 -4.04 21.68
CA LYS A 47 -6.49 -4.24 22.98
C LYS A 47 -5.77 -5.22 23.89
N ARG A 48 -5.25 -6.33 23.35
CA ARG A 48 -4.45 -7.30 24.13
C ARG A 48 -3.15 -6.69 24.62
N ALA A 49 -2.57 -5.75 23.88
CA ALA A 49 -1.40 -4.99 24.28
C ALA A 49 -1.70 -3.84 25.25
N HIS A 50 -2.97 -3.62 25.65
CA HIS A 50 -3.44 -2.53 26.52
C HIS A 50 -3.32 -1.11 25.93
N ILE A 51 -3.25 -1.02 24.59
CA ILE A 51 -3.36 0.26 23.86
C ILE A 51 -4.80 0.75 23.93
N ASP A 52 -5.00 2.04 24.22
CA ASP A 52 -6.33 2.63 24.39
C ASP A 52 -6.96 3.04 23.06
N ALA A 53 -6.15 3.61 22.17
CA ALA A 53 -6.59 4.07 20.86
C ALA A 53 -5.50 4.00 19.78
N PHE A 54 -5.92 3.94 18.52
CA PHE A 54 -5.04 4.27 17.40
C PHE A 54 -5.14 5.75 17.03
N ALA A 55 -3.99 6.37 16.80
CA ALA A 55 -3.86 7.68 16.16
C ALA A 55 -3.81 7.45 14.65
N LEU A 56 -4.93 7.70 13.96
CA LEU A 56 -5.06 7.44 12.53
C LEU A 56 -4.34 8.54 11.74
N ASN A 57 -3.09 8.26 11.34
CA ASN A 57 -2.31 9.11 10.45
C ASN A 57 -2.82 8.98 9.01
N MET A 58 -3.16 10.11 8.40
CA MET A 58 -3.70 10.19 7.05
C MET A 58 -3.10 11.38 6.31
N ALA A 59 -2.51 11.15 5.13
CA ALA A 59 -2.09 12.24 4.25
C ALA A 59 -3.29 12.78 3.44
N HIS A 60 -3.23 14.06 3.10
CA HIS A 60 -4.31 14.71 2.37
C HIS A 60 -4.50 14.09 0.97
N GLY A 61 -5.76 13.88 0.57
CA GLY A 61 -6.11 13.49 -0.80
C GLY A 61 -5.87 12.03 -1.16
N GLU A 62 -5.40 11.19 -0.22
CA GLU A 62 -5.24 9.75 -0.48
C GLU A 62 -6.60 9.06 -0.66
N ALA A 63 -6.76 8.31 -1.76
CA ALA A 63 -8.01 7.63 -2.11
C ALA A 63 -8.46 6.60 -1.06
N VAL A 64 -7.51 6.01 -0.33
CA VAL A 64 -7.76 5.00 0.72
C VAL A 64 -8.51 5.56 1.93
N ASN A 65 -8.38 6.85 2.24
CA ASN A 65 -8.85 7.45 3.48
C ASN A 65 -10.35 7.19 3.76
N GLU A 66 -11.24 7.49 2.80
CA GLU A 66 -12.69 7.37 3.04
C GLU A 66 -13.12 5.92 3.29
N GLY A 67 -12.58 4.96 2.55
CA GLY A 67 -12.88 3.54 2.70
C GLY A 67 -12.29 2.97 4.00
N ALA A 68 -11.03 3.28 4.28
CA ALA A 68 -10.31 2.82 5.45
C ALA A 68 -10.93 3.34 6.75
N LEU A 69 -11.36 4.60 6.80
CA LEU A 69 -12.01 5.16 8.00
C LEU A 69 -13.31 4.42 8.35
N VAL A 70 -14.15 4.10 7.36
CA VAL A 70 -15.38 3.33 7.61
C VAL A 70 -15.03 1.94 8.16
N ALA A 71 -14.04 1.27 7.58
CA ALA A 71 -13.59 -0.05 8.03
C ALA A 71 -12.99 0.00 9.45
N ALA A 72 -12.11 0.97 9.73
CA ALA A 72 -11.44 1.16 11.00
C ALA A 72 -12.44 1.39 12.13
N PHE A 73 -13.38 2.34 11.97
CA PHE A 73 -14.39 2.63 13.00
C PHE A 73 -15.33 1.45 13.27
N SER A 74 -15.66 0.68 12.23
CA SER A 74 -16.45 -0.54 12.36
C SER A 74 -15.71 -1.61 13.17
N ALA A 75 -14.45 -1.90 12.81
CA ALA A 75 -13.62 -2.89 13.50
C ALA A 75 -13.28 -2.48 14.94
N ALA A 76 -12.96 -1.20 15.16
CA ALA A 76 -12.67 -0.66 16.48
C ALA A 76 -13.88 -0.72 17.42
N SER A 77 -15.08 -0.41 16.90
CA SER A 77 -16.33 -0.57 17.64
C SER A 77 -16.55 -2.02 18.09
N ALA A 78 -16.33 -2.98 17.18
CA ALA A 78 -16.45 -4.41 17.49
C ALA A 78 -15.42 -4.90 18.54
N ALA A 79 -14.22 -4.33 18.54
CA ALA A 79 -13.14 -4.67 19.48
C ALA A 79 -13.14 -3.84 20.77
N SER A 80 -13.97 -2.80 20.88
CA SER A 80 -13.92 -1.80 21.96
C SER A 80 -12.54 -1.11 22.08
N LEU A 81 -11.90 -0.84 20.94
CA LEU A 81 -10.74 0.06 20.81
C LEU A 81 -11.24 1.44 20.41
N GLN A 82 -10.61 2.50 20.90
CA GLN A 82 -10.93 3.86 20.46
C GLN A 82 -10.03 4.29 19.29
N LEU A 83 -10.43 5.34 18.57
CA LEU A 83 -9.69 5.92 17.46
C LEU A 83 -9.70 7.43 17.58
N PHE A 84 -8.67 8.11 17.09
CA PHE A 84 -8.71 9.55 16.84
C PHE A 84 -7.91 9.91 15.60
N PHE A 85 -8.11 11.11 15.09
CA PHE A 85 -7.42 11.56 13.88
C PHE A 85 -6.08 12.21 14.19
N SER A 86 -5.06 11.79 13.44
CA SER A 86 -3.80 12.48 13.29
C SER A 86 -3.70 12.92 11.82
N PHE A 87 -4.00 14.18 11.53
CA PHE A 87 -3.91 14.66 10.15
C PHE A 87 -2.45 14.88 9.77
N ASP A 88 -1.98 14.22 8.72
CA ASP A 88 -0.62 14.38 8.24
C ASP A 88 -0.54 15.56 7.27
N TYR A 89 0.08 16.65 7.73
CA TYR A 89 0.27 17.88 6.94
C TYR A 89 1.57 17.86 6.12
N ALA A 90 2.45 16.87 6.33
CA ALA A 90 3.74 16.76 5.64
C ALA A 90 3.71 15.72 4.50
N GLY A 91 2.85 14.70 4.57
CA GLY A 91 2.86 13.56 3.66
C GLY A 91 2.44 13.87 2.22
N ASN A 92 1.39 14.68 2.02
CA ASN A 92 0.92 15.09 0.69
C ASN A 92 0.50 16.57 0.65
N GLY A 93 1.22 17.39 1.42
CA GLY A 93 0.91 18.80 1.64
C GLY A 93 -0.17 19.05 2.71
N PRO A 94 -0.46 20.33 2.98
CA PRO A 94 -1.32 20.73 4.09
C PRO A 94 -2.79 20.38 3.85
N TRP A 95 -3.50 20.02 4.91
CA TRP A 95 -4.93 19.75 4.85
C TRP A 95 -5.76 21.05 4.72
N PRO A 96 -6.72 21.13 3.79
CA PRO A 96 -7.68 22.22 3.75
C PRO A 96 -8.52 22.30 5.02
N GLN A 97 -8.61 23.49 5.61
CA GLN A 97 -9.31 23.74 6.88
C GLN A 97 -10.74 23.17 6.92
N ASP A 98 -11.55 23.42 5.90
CA ASP A 98 -12.95 22.98 5.86
C ASP A 98 -13.06 21.44 5.85
N THR A 99 -12.16 20.76 5.14
CA THR A 99 -12.10 19.29 5.11
C THR A 99 -11.80 18.71 6.49
N VAL A 100 -10.88 19.32 7.24
CA VAL A 100 -10.57 18.90 8.62
C VAL A 100 -11.80 19.04 9.52
N ILE A 101 -12.52 20.17 9.41
CA ILE A 101 -13.75 20.41 10.16
C ILE A 101 -14.81 19.35 9.83
N ASP A 102 -14.99 19.03 8.56
CA ASP A 102 -15.96 18.03 8.10
C ASP A 102 -15.63 16.64 8.65
N TYR A 103 -14.37 16.23 8.61
CA TYR A 103 -13.93 14.94 9.15
C TYR A 103 -14.19 14.85 10.66
N ILE A 104 -13.74 15.85 11.43
CA ILE A 104 -13.96 15.86 12.88
C ILE A 104 -15.47 15.83 13.16
N THR A 105 -16.26 16.68 12.50
CA THR A 105 -17.72 16.74 12.73
C THR A 105 -18.42 15.42 12.41
N LYS A 106 -17.97 14.70 11.37
CA LYS A 106 -18.55 13.42 10.94
C LYS A 106 -18.31 12.29 11.95
N TYR A 107 -17.13 12.20 12.54
CA TYR A 107 -16.72 11.04 13.34
C TYR A 107 -16.65 11.30 14.85
N ALA A 108 -16.45 12.54 15.27
CA ALA A 108 -16.19 12.89 16.67
C ALA A 108 -17.33 12.51 17.62
N SER A 109 -18.58 12.43 17.16
CA SER A 109 -19.71 12.04 18.03
C SER A 109 -19.82 10.53 18.27
N SER A 110 -18.96 9.71 17.64
CA SER A 110 -18.96 8.26 17.82
C SER A 110 -18.42 7.89 19.19
N ASP A 111 -19.03 6.89 19.86
CA ASP A 111 -18.52 6.33 21.12
C ASP A 111 -17.14 5.63 20.92
N THR A 112 -16.81 5.28 19.67
CA THR A 112 -15.51 4.74 19.27
C THR A 112 -14.44 5.84 19.17
N TYR A 113 -14.82 7.12 19.12
CA TYR A 113 -13.85 8.22 19.02
C TYR A 113 -13.25 8.54 20.40
N PHE A 114 -11.93 8.67 20.51
CA PHE A 114 -11.26 8.99 21.77
C PHE A 114 -11.57 10.43 22.19
N HIS A 115 -12.03 10.60 23.44
CA HIS A 115 -12.35 11.90 24.01
C HIS A 115 -11.55 12.15 25.27
N TYR A 116 -11.00 13.35 25.38
CA TYR A 116 -10.34 13.81 26.60
C TYR A 116 -11.13 14.96 27.24
N ASN A 117 -11.51 14.80 28.51
CA ASN A 117 -12.38 15.73 29.23
C ASN A 117 -13.68 16.10 28.46
N GLY A 118 -14.26 15.09 27.80
CA GLY A 118 -15.50 15.24 27.02
C GLY A 118 -15.33 15.95 25.68
N LYS A 119 -14.10 16.24 25.25
CA LYS A 119 -13.80 16.84 23.95
C LYS A 119 -13.19 15.81 23.01
N PRO A 120 -13.54 15.82 21.71
CA PRO A 120 -12.89 14.96 20.72
C PRO A 120 -11.39 15.25 20.67
N PHE A 121 -10.55 14.23 20.80
CA PHE A 121 -9.10 14.41 20.75
C PHE A 121 -8.62 14.41 19.30
N VAL A 122 -7.75 15.35 18.91
CA VAL A 122 -7.21 15.44 17.55
C VAL A 122 -5.74 15.82 17.60
N SER A 123 -4.93 15.19 16.77
CA SER A 123 -3.51 15.51 16.57
C SER A 123 -3.20 15.79 15.10
N THR A 124 -1.95 16.14 14.84
CA THR A 124 -1.35 16.22 13.49
C THR A 124 0.03 15.62 13.51
N PHE A 125 0.51 15.17 12.35
CA PHE A 125 1.94 15.09 12.06
C PHE A 125 2.34 16.36 11.30
N GLU A 126 3.21 17.16 11.94
CA GLU A 126 3.63 18.48 11.48
C GLU A 126 2.46 19.43 11.11
N GLY A 127 2.71 20.40 10.23
CA GLY A 127 1.78 21.48 9.85
C GLY A 127 1.83 22.79 10.66
N PRO A 128 2.97 23.22 11.24
CA PRO A 128 3.03 24.46 12.03
C PRO A 128 2.71 25.72 11.20
N ASP A 129 2.97 25.71 9.89
CA ASP A 129 2.64 26.82 8.98
C ASP A 129 1.12 27.04 8.85
N ASN A 130 0.32 26.02 9.19
CA ASN A 130 -1.14 26.06 9.22
C ASN A 130 -1.70 26.23 10.63
N ALA A 131 -0.88 26.60 11.63
CA ALA A 131 -1.33 26.71 13.01
C ALA A 131 -2.50 27.71 13.20
N ASP A 132 -2.58 28.77 12.40
CA ASP A 132 -3.68 29.75 12.47
C ASP A 132 -5.04 29.16 12.07
N ASP A 133 -5.06 28.16 11.18
CA ASP A 133 -6.30 27.49 10.75
C ASP A 133 -7.00 26.81 11.95
N TRP A 134 -6.20 26.30 12.90
CA TRP A 134 -6.69 25.60 14.07
C TRP A 134 -7.49 26.48 15.03
N ILE A 135 -7.37 27.82 14.95
CA ILE A 135 -8.19 28.74 15.74
C ILE A 135 -9.67 28.55 15.37
N ASN A 136 -9.98 28.50 14.08
CA ASN A 136 -11.35 28.31 13.59
C ASN A 136 -11.77 26.84 13.61
N ILE A 137 -10.87 25.88 13.31
CA ILE A 137 -11.18 24.43 13.42
C ILE A 137 -11.65 24.10 14.84
N LYS A 138 -10.90 24.52 15.87
CA LYS A 138 -11.29 24.29 17.27
C LYS A 138 -12.57 25.02 17.65
N ALA A 139 -12.79 26.23 17.14
CA ALA A 139 -14.01 26.98 17.42
C ALA A 139 -15.27 26.28 16.89
N GLN A 140 -15.17 25.62 15.71
CA GLN A 140 -16.29 24.92 15.08
C GLN A 140 -16.51 23.52 15.65
N THR A 141 -15.43 22.80 15.97
CA THR A 141 -15.49 21.38 16.35
C THR A 141 -15.48 21.15 17.87
N GLY A 142 -14.95 22.11 18.64
CA GLY A 142 -14.77 21.97 20.08
C GLY A 142 -13.71 20.94 20.50
N CYS A 143 -12.84 20.50 19.58
CA CYS A 143 -11.84 19.47 19.85
C CYS A 143 -10.80 19.89 20.91
N PHE A 144 -10.20 18.89 21.54
CA PHE A 144 -8.93 18.99 22.26
C PHE A 144 -7.81 18.75 21.25
N PHE A 145 -7.00 19.77 20.99
CA PHE A 145 -6.03 19.74 19.91
C PHE A 145 -4.60 19.59 20.44
N MET A 146 -3.90 18.56 19.98
CA MET A 146 -2.57 18.19 20.45
C MET A 146 -1.67 17.79 19.27
N PRO A 147 -1.12 18.76 18.53
CA PRO A 147 -0.29 18.49 17.37
C PRO A 147 1.11 18.01 17.74
N ASP A 148 1.75 17.30 16.82
CA ASP A 148 3.19 17.26 16.70
C ASP A 148 3.65 18.40 15.80
N TRP A 149 4.36 19.37 16.39
CA TRP A 149 5.06 20.46 15.68
C TRP A 149 6.53 20.46 16.08
N SER A 150 7.13 19.27 16.09
CA SER A 150 8.50 19.07 16.55
C SER A 150 9.53 19.85 15.72
N SER A 151 9.26 20.09 14.44
CA SER A 151 10.08 20.95 13.57
C SER A 151 10.32 22.37 14.12
N LEU A 152 9.41 22.93 14.92
CA LEU A 152 9.59 24.22 15.58
C LEU A 152 10.32 24.14 16.93
N GLY A 153 10.33 22.95 17.54
CA GLY A 153 10.64 22.76 18.95
C GLY A 153 9.55 23.31 19.88
N ALA A 154 9.51 22.80 21.12
CA ALA A 154 8.39 23.01 22.06
C ALA A 154 8.02 24.49 22.29
N LYS A 155 9.00 25.39 22.44
CA LYS A 155 8.76 26.81 22.75
C LYS A 155 8.04 27.54 21.62
N LYS A 156 8.51 27.40 20.38
CA LYS A 156 7.92 28.05 19.20
C LYS A 156 6.57 27.37 18.88
N ALA A 157 6.49 26.04 18.97
CA ALA A 157 5.25 25.28 18.80
C ALA A 157 4.13 25.76 19.74
N MET A 158 4.44 26.00 21.03
CA MET A 158 3.45 26.52 21.99
C MET A 158 2.97 27.94 21.72
N ALA A 159 3.72 28.74 20.94
CA ALA A 159 3.34 30.10 20.57
C ALA A 159 2.59 30.15 19.22
N ALA A 160 2.75 29.14 18.37
CA ALA A 160 2.12 29.06 17.05
C ALA A 160 0.59 29.10 17.13
N GLY A 161 -0.06 29.69 16.12
CA GLY A 161 -1.51 29.85 16.09
C GLY A 161 -2.07 30.71 17.23
N GLY A 162 -1.25 31.61 17.82
CA GLY A 162 -1.62 32.35 19.02
C GLY A 162 -1.75 31.47 20.28
N GLY A 163 -1.07 30.33 20.32
CA GLY A 163 -1.12 29.37 21.44
C GLY A 163 -2.34 28.46 21.42
N VAL A 164 -2.84 28.14 20.22
CA VAL A 164 -4.06 27.37 19.97
C VAL A 164 -4.00 25.93 20.47
N ALA A 165 -2.83 25.30 20.52
CA ALA A 165 -2.64 23.92 20.97
C ALA A 165 -3.02 23.75 22.46
N ASP A 166 -3.76 22.70 22.80
CA ASP A 166 -4.12 22.36 24.19
C ASP A 166 -3.04 21.54 24.90
N GLY A 167 -2.14 20.92 24.14
CA GLY A 167 -0.95 20.18 24.56
C GLY A 167 -0.05 19.98 23.34
N LEU A 168 1.10 19.32 23.49
CA LEU A 168 1.95 18.97 22.37
C LEU A 168 2.40 17.52 22.43
N PHE A 169 2.42 16.89 21.26
CA PHE A 169 3.12 15.65 21.00
C PHE A 169 4.53 15.97 20.47
N SER A 170 5.51 15.13 20.81
CA SER A 170 6.86 15.21 20.24
C SER A 170 7.13 13.99 19.38
N TRP A 171 7.77 14.18 18.23
CA TRP A 171 8.26 13.12 17.35
C TRP A 171 9.66 12.62 17.69
N ALA A 172 10.34 13.23 18.68
CA ALA A 172 11.71 12.90 19.06
C ALA A 172 11.77 11.60 19.87
N ALA A 173 11.53 10.47 19.20
CA ALA A 173 11.46 9.15 19.84
C ALA A 173 12.82 8.46 19.98
N TRP A 174 13.84 8.90 19.24
CA TRP A 174 15.13 8.20 19.08
C TRP A 174 16.34 9.05 19.50
N PRO A 175 17.45 8.41 19.95
CA PRO A 175 18.65 9.11 20.38
C PRO A 175 19.45 9.69 19.21
N TRP A 176 20.32 10.66 19.52
CA TRP A 176 21.30 11.18 18.58
C TRP A 176 22.61 10.42 18.63
N GLY A 177 23.05 9.92 17.47
CA GLY A 177 24.34 9.27 17.30
C GLY A 177 24.47 8.06 18.22
N TYR A 178 25.64 7.89 18.83
CA TYR A 178 25.95 6.75 19.72
C TYR A 178 25.40 6.91 21.15
N TRP A 179 24.53 7.89 21.41
CA TRP A 179 24.00 8.10 22.76
C TRP A 179 22.85 7.14 23.08
N ASP A 180 22.63 6.88 24.37
CA ASP A 180 21.37 6.31 24.84
C ASP A 180 20.27 7.38 24.80
N MET A 181 19.01 6.95 24.83
CA MET A 181 17.89 7.88 24.81
C MET A 181 17.82 8.71 26.10
N TRP A 182 17.71 10.03 25.98
CA TRP A 182 17.64 10.96 27.10
C TRP A 182 16.25 11.60 27.24
N THR A 183 16.01 12.26 28.38
CA THR A 183 14.75 12.97 28.68
C THR A 183 14.83 14.49 28.55
N TYR A 184 15.93 15.04 27.99
CA TYR A 184 16.11 16.49 27.88
C TYR A 184 15.12 17.13 26.92
N SER A 185 14.84 16.48 25.79
CA SER A 185 13.77 16.89 24.88
C SER A 185 12.43 16.92 25.62
N ASP A 186 12.08 15.86 26.37
CA ASP A 186 10.84 15.80 27.17
C ASP A 186 10.77 16.93 28.21
N ALA A 187 11.89 17.24 28.86
CA ALA A 187 12.00 18.34 29.82
C ALA A 187 11.69 19.68 29.17
N SER A 188 12.17 19.91 27.95
CA SER A 188 11.85 21.13 27.21
C SER A 188 10.34 21.27 26.97
N TYR A 189 9.65 20.18 26.59
CA TYR A 189 8.21 20.19 26.40
C TYR A 189 7.50 20.50 27.71
N LYS A 190 7.84 19.81 28.80
CA LYS A 190 7.24 20.03 30.13
C LYS A 190 7.38 21.47 30.61
N ASP A 191 8.55 22.08 30.42
CA ASP A 191 8.81 23.46 30.84
C ASP A 191 8.01 24.47 30.01
N TYR A 192 7.96 24.32 28.69
CA TYR A 192 7.27 25.27 27.80
C TYR A 192 5.75 25.08 27.72
N LEU A 193 5.24 23.88 27.99
CA LEU A 193 3.80 23.60 28.05
C LEU A 193 3.11 24.31 29.22
N GLY A 194 3.85 24.70 30.27
CA GLY A 194 3.31 25.48 31.38
C GLY A 194 2.16 24.80 32.11
N GLY A 195 2.18 23.46 32.18
CA GLY A 195 1.13 22.63 32.80
C GLY A 195 0.05 22.11 31.83
N LYS A 196 0.16 22.39 30.52
CA LYS A 196 -0.61 21.69 29.49
C LYS A 196 -0.10 20.24 29.31
N PRO A 197 -0.94 19.30 28.86
CA PRO A 197 -0.56 17.91 28.67
C PRO A 197 0.59 17.72 27.66
N TYR A 198 1.47 16.78 27.97
CA TYR A 198 2.53 16.30 27.10
C TYR A 198 2.25 14.87 26.63
N MET A 199 2.49 14.58 25.35
CA MET A 199 2.45 13.23 24.80
C MET A 199 3.87 12.82 24.45
N MET A 200 4.35 11.82 25.17
CA MET A 200 5.72 11.32 25.06
C MET A 200 5.80 10.26 23.95
N PRO A 201 6.74 10.39 23.00
CA PRO A 201 6.96 9.37 21.99
C PRO A 201 7.72 8.18 22.56
N ILE A 202 7.31 6.97 22.18
CA ILE A 202 8.04 5.73 22.44
C ILE A 202 8.10 4.92 21.15
N SER A 203 9.30 4.50 20.76
CA SER A 203 9.52 3.69 19.55
C SER A 203 10.57 2.61 19.82
N PRO A 204 10.43 1.39 19.26
CA PRO A 204 11.38 0.31 19.49
C PRO A 204 12.66 0.43 18.64
N TRP A 205 12.56 0.99 17.43
CA TRP A 205 13.61 0.95 16.41
C TRP A 205 13.41 2.07 15.39
N PHE A 206 14.37 2.33 14.50
CA PHE A 206 14.14 3.13 13.29
C PHE A 206 15.20 2.80 12.23
N TYR A 207 14.73 2.50 11.02
CA TYR A 207 15.58 2.41 9.84
C TYR A 207 14.71 2.62 8.60
N THR A 208 15.17 3.47 7.69
CA THR A 208 14.51 3.72 6.42
C THR A 208 15.53 3.82 5.29
N ASN A 209 15.18 3.28 4.12
CA ASN A 209 15.88 3.45 2.85
C ASN A 209 14.83 3.52 1.75
N LEU A 210 14.21 4.70 1.66
CA LEU A 210 13.16 5.09 0.73
C LEU A 210 13.59 6.35 -0.04
N PRO A 211 14.47 6.24 -1.04
CA PRO A 211 14.94 7.37 -1.85
C PRO A 211 13.83 8.20 -2.50
N GLY A 212 12.70 7.57 -2.89
CA GLY A 212 11.53 8.28 -3.43
C GLY A 212 10.91 9.30 -2.46
N TYR A 213 11.18 9.15 -1.16
CA TYR A 213 10.81 10.12 -0.12
C TYR A 213 12.00 10.97 0.38
N ASN A 214 13.16 10.89 -0.27
CA ASN A 214 14.44 11.44 0.18
C ASN A 214 14.85 10.93 1.57
N LYS A 215 14.57 9.65 1.86
CA LYS A 215 14.88 9.03 3.15
C LYS A 215 15.88 7.90 3.05
N ASN A 216 16.99 8.00 3.77
CA ASN A 216 17.99 6.93 3.85
C ASN A 216 18.86 7.08 5.11
N TRP A 217 18.29 6.74 6.27
CA TRP A 217 19.01 6.83 7.54
C TRP A 217 18.47 5.87 8.60
N LEU A 218 19.18 5.76 9.71
CA LEU A 218 18.75 5.09 10.92
C LEU A 218 18.99 5.94 12.16
N TRP A 219 18.30 5.62 13.24
CA TRP A 219 18.70 6.01 14.60
C TRP A 219 19.04 4.77 15.41
N ARG A 220 19.85 4.95 16.45
CA ARG A 220 20.23 3.83 17.33
C ARG A 220 19.00 3.30 18.07
N GLY A 221 18.63 2.05 17.79
CA GLY A 221 17.50 1.36 18.45
C GLY A 221 17.93 0.35 19.53
N ASP A 222 19.24 0.26 19.82
CA ASP A 222 19.86 -0.78 20.63
C ASP A 222 19.16 -1.04 21.99
N HIS A 223 19.04 -0.01 22.85
CA HIS A 223 18.45 -0.14 24.21
C HIS A 223 17.05 0.49 24.35
N ILE A 224 16.62 1.23 23.33
CA ILE A 224 15.58 2.26 23.48
C ILE A 224 14.21 1.72 23.89
N TRP A 225 13.84 0.52 23.44
CA TRP A 225 12.53 -0.04 23.76
C TRP A 225 12.35 -0.23 25.27
N GLY A 226 13.36 -0.78 25.96
CA GLY A 226 13.31 -0.97 27.41
C GLY A 226 13.49 0.33 28.19
N ASP A 227 14.49 1.12 27.80
CA ASP A 227 14.86 2.35 28.49
C ASP A 227 13.73 3.38 28.45
N ARG A 228 13.05 3.50 27.30
CA ARG A 228 12.01 4.50 27.13
C ARG A 228 10.74 4.18 27.94
N TRP A 229 10.34 2.92 28.05
CA TRP A 229 9.25 2.49 28.94
C TRP A 229 9.59 2.70 30.42
N PHE A 230 10.85 2.48 30.80
CA PHE A 230 11.32 2.82 32.14
C PHE A 230 11.27 4.33 32.39
N GLN A 231 11.78 5.13 31.46
CA GLN A 231 11.74 6.59 31.53
C GLN A 231 10.31 7.12 31.60
N ALA A 232 9.37 6.57 30.83
CA ALA A 232 7.95 6.96 30.89
C ALA A 232 7.33 6.69 32.27
N SER A 233 7.73 5.58 32.91
CA SER A 233 7.30 5.26 34.28
C SER A 233 7.87 6.23 35.32
N TRP A 234 9.02 6.83 35.06
CA TRP A 234 9.61 7.87 35.91
C TRP A 234 9.10 9.28 35.61
N TRP A 235 8.96 9.60 34.33
CA TRP A 235 8.55 10.90 33.84
C TRP A 235 7.07 11.17 34.10
N GLN A 236 6.25 10.12 33.97
CA GLN A 236 4.80 10.12 34.15
C GLN A 236 4.11 11.19 33.27
N PRO A 237 4.30 11.17 31.92
CA PRO A 237 3.56 12.07 31.02
C PRO A 237 2.05 11.85 31.13
N GLU A 238 1.25 12.78 30.59
CA GLU A 238 -0.20 12.60 30.50
C GLU A 238 -0.58 11.56 29.44
N PHE A 239 0.13 11.55 28.31
CA PHE A 239 -0.11 10.64 27.20
C PHE A 239 1.19 10.03 26.69
N ILE A 240 1.08 8.84 26.09
CA ILE A 240 2.15 8.20 25.33
C ILE A 240 1.59 7.87 23.96
N GLU A 241 2.38 8.08 22.91
CA GLU A 241 2.11 7.51 21.61
C GLU A 241 3.28 6.61 21.19
N ILE A 242 2.95 5.35 20.87
CA ILE A 242 3.88 4.39 20.31
C ILE A 242 4.02 4.67 18.83
N ILE A 243 5.25 4.93 18.37
CA ILE A 243 5.60 5.14 16.97
C ILE A 243 6.31 3.86 16.49
N SER A 244 5.66 2.93 15.80
CA SER A 244 4.26 2.95 15.31
C SER A 244 3.64 1.56 15.34
N TRP A 245 2.36 1.44 14.96
CA TRP A 245 1.68 0.17 14.76
C TRP A 245 2.09 -0.50 13.45
N ASN A 246 2.04 0.18 12.30
CA ASN A 246 2.17 -0.44 10.97
C ASN A 246 3.00 0.38 9.96
N ASP A 247 3.94 1.20 10.42
CA ASP A 247 4.88 1.86 9.53
C ASP A 247 6.08 0.97 9.21
N TYR A 248 5.93 0.19 8.13
CA TYR A 248 6.97 -0.74 7.68
C TYR A 248 8.16 -0.03 7.02
N GLY A 249 7.92 1.12 6.38
CA GLY A 249 8.94 1.87 5.64
C GLY A 249 9.99 2.51 6.54
N GLU A 250 9.65 2.75 7.81
CA GLU A 250 10.56 3.31 8.83
C GLU A 250 10.96 2.27 9.90
N SER A 251 10.61 1.00 9.70
CA SER A 251 11.05 -0.15 10.51
C SER A 251 10.70 -0.10 12.00
N HIS A 252 9.74 0.73 12.42
CA HIS A 252 9.38 0.91 13.83
C HIS A 252 7.99 0.40 14.18
N TYR A 253 7.38 -0.37 13.28
CA TYR A 253 6.12 -1.05 13.49
C TYR A 253 6.21 -2.08 14.62
N ILE A 254 5.18 -2.15 15.46
CA ILE A 254 4.97 -3.23 16.44
C ILE A 254 3.79 -4.13 16.07
N GLY A 255 3.07 -3.86 14.98
CA GLY A 255 1.93 -4.60 14.46
C GLY A 255 2.32 -5.84 13.65
N PRO A 256 1.36 -6.62 13.13
CA PRO A 256 1.63 -7.74 12.24
C PRO A 256 2.28 -7.29 10.93
N VAL A 257 3.27 -8.03 10.44
CA VAL A 257 3.80 -7.83 9.08
C VAL A 257 2.78 -8.33 8.07
N ARG A 258 2.32 -7.44 7.18
CA ARG A 258 1.35 -7.77 6.11
C ARG A 258 1.97 -7.47 4.76
N GLU A 259 2.38 -8.49 4.02
CA GLU A 259 3.07 -8.34 2.72
C GLU A 259 2.23 -7.53 1.70
N HIS A 260 0.90 -7.64 1.76
CA HIS A 260 -0.02 -6.88 0.90
C HIS A 260 -0.19 -5.41 1.28
N ALA A 261 0.43 -4.97 2.39
CA ALA A 261 0.31 -3.62 2.97
C ALA A 261 1.62 -2.83 2.93
N MET A 262 2.49 -3.15 1.97
CA MET A 262 3.86 -2.64 1.85
C MET A 262 4.04 -1.67 0.67
N GLY A 263 2.98 -1.02 0.19
CA GLY A 263 3.03 -0.09 -0.95
C GLY A 263 4.05 1.05 -0.77
N ALA A 264 4.33 1.45 0.48
CA ALA A 264 5.36 2.44 0.80
C ALA A 264 6.77 2.09 0.30
N PHE A 265 7.12 0.81 0.14
CA PHE A 265 8.41 0.39 -0.42
C PHE A 265 8.50 0.61 -1.93
N GLU A 266 7.38 0.50 -2.65
CA GLU A 266 7.32 0.77 -4.09
C GLU A 266 7.32 2.28 -4.35
N VAL A 267 6.43 3.03 -3.69
CA VAL A 267 6.36 4.49 -3.82
C VAL A 267 7.63 5.17 -3.31
N GLY A 268 8.22 4.64 -2.23
CA GLY A 268 9.48 5.12 -1.68
C GLY A 268 10.72 4.63 -2.42
N GLU A 269 10.58 3.87 -3.52
CA GLU A 269 11.69 3.38 -4.36
C GLU A 269 12.76 2.59 -3.57
N ALA A 270 12.32 1.74 -2.63
CA ALA A 270 13.23 0.99 -1.78
C ALA A 270 14.14 0.06 -2.61
N PRO A 271 15.46 0.02 -2.35
CA PRO A 271 16.38 -0.86 -3.07
C PRO A 271 16.12 -2.36 -2.80
N PHE A 272 15.48 -2.67 -1.67
CA PHE A 272 15.01 -3.98 -1.26
C PHE A 272 13.98 -3.84 -0.14
N ASN A 273 13.14 -4.87 0.05
CA ASN A 273 12.14 -4.85 1.12
C ASN A 273 12.72 -5.33 2.47
N TYR A 274 13.12 -4.37 3.31
CA TYR A 274 13.61 -4.63 4.67
C TYR A 274 12.50 -4.80 5.73
N GLY A 275 11.24 -4.46 5.42
CA GLY A 275 10.10 -4.49 6.36
C GLY A 275 9.48 -5.87 6.58
N THR A 276 10.14 -6.94 6.12
CA THR A 276 9.64 -8.32 6.20
C THR A 276 9.98 -9.02 7.53
N LEU A 277 10.73 -8.37 8.42
CA LEU A 277 11.16 -8.96 9.69
C LEU A 277 10.06 -8.91 10.75
N PRO A 278 9.89 -9.96 11.57
CA PRO A 278 8.87 -9.96 12.61
C PRO A 278 9.24 -9.00 13.75
N HIS A 279 8.30 -8.13 14.13
CA HIS A 279 8.43 -7.19 15.26
C HIS A 279 7.38 -7.42 16.35
N ASP A 280 6.49 -8.39 16.16
CA ASP A 280 5.33 -8.63 17.03
C ASP A 280 5.71 -8.99 18.47
N GLY A 281 6.88 -9.59 18.68
CA GLY A 281 7.41 -9.90 20.01
C GLY A 281 7.58 -8.67 20.91
N TRP A 282 7.79 -7.47 20.36
CA TRP A 282 7.85 -6.24 21.16
C TRP A 282 6.53 -5.91 21.85
N ARG A 283 5.39 -6.41 21.36
CA ARG A 283 4.09 -6.25 22.02
C ARG A 283 3.97 -7.05 23.33
N ASP A 284 4.77 -8.09 23.51
CA ASP A 284 4.59 -9.04 24.62
C ASP A 284 4.85 -8.42 25.99
N ILE A 285 5.61 -7.32 26.05
CA ILE A 285 5.89 -6.57 27.29
C ILE A 285 4.89 -5.45 27.55
N LEU A 286 4.12 -5.03 26.53
CA LEU A 286 3.27 -3.85 26.59
C LEU A 286 2.22 -3.88 27.71
N PRO A 287 1.49 -4.99 27.96
CA PRO A 287 0.53 -5.03 29.07
C PRO A 287 1.18 -4.69 30.41
N PHE A 288 2.37 -5.23 30.67
CA PHE A 288 3.09 -4.99 31.92
C PHE A 288 3.51 -3.52 32.06
N VAL A 289 4.18 -2.96 31.05
CA VAL A 289 4.73 -1.60 31.12
C VAL A 289 3.66 -0.51 31.02
N ILE A 290 2.58 -0.74 30.26
CA ILE A 290 1.46 0.19 30.16
C ILE A 290 0.68 0.23 31.48
N ASP A 291 0.41 -0.92 32.09
CA ASP A 291 -0.27 -0.96 33.39
C ASP A 291 0.59 -0.32 34.48
N MET A 292 1.90 -0.58 34.45
CA MET A 292 2.85 0.09 35.34
C MET A 292 2.83 1.61 35.17
N TYR A 293 2.87 2.11 33.94
CA TYR A 293 2.80 3.55 33.65
C TYR A 293 1.47 4.16 34.11
N LYS A 294 0.33 3.52 33.82
CA LYS A 294 -1.00 4.04 34.14
C LYS A 294 -1.30 4.01 35.64
N ASN A 295 -0.88 2.95 36.33
CA ASN A 295 -1.34 2.64 37.68
C ASN A 295 -0.24 2.70 38.75
N ASN A 296 1.03 2.85 38.37
CA ASN A 296 2.22 2.60 39.20
C ASN A 296 2.30 1.17 39.78
N ALA A 297 1.47 0.26 39.27
CA ALA A 297 1.41 -1.12 39.69
C ALA A 297 1.15 -2.01 38.49
N SER A 298 1.79 -3.17 38.45
CA SER A 298 1.62 -4.14 37.38
C SER A 298 1.95 -5.55 37.88
N SER A 299 1.33 -6.53 37.25
CA SER A 299 1.51 -7.94 37.55
C SER A 299 2.16 -8.65 36.36
N ILE A 300 3.08 -9.55 36.64
CA ILE A 300 3.57 -10.54 35.68
C ILE A 300 2.57 -11.68 35.68
N ASP A 301 1.84 -11.84 34.59
CA ASP A 301 0.90 -12.95 34.39
C ASP A 301 1.64 -14.25 34.08
N PHE A 302 2.64 -14.16 33.20
CA PHE A 302 3.60 -15.18 32.83
C PHE A 302 4.96 -14.55 32.69
N GLU A 303 5.98 -15.27 33.15
CA GLU A 303 7.35 -14.92 32.84
C GLU A 303 7.61 -15.12 31.36
N ARG A 304 8.20 -14.10 30.75
CA ARG A 304 8.41 -14.02 29.32
C ARG A 304 9.62 -13.17 29.01
N ALA A 305 10.15 -13.33 27.81
CA ALA A 305 11.20 -12.46 27.32
C ALA A 305 11.01 -12.18 25.84
N VAL A 306 11.48 -11.01 25.43
CA VAL A 306 11.61 -10.57 24.04
C VAL A 306 13.07 -10.21 23.80
N ALA A 307 13.59 -10.56 22.64
CA ALA A 307 14.94 -10.25 22.21
C ALA A 307 14.95 -9.73 20.77
N TRP A 308 15.89 -8.83 20.46
CA TRP A 308 16.08 -8.30 19.13
C TRP A 308 17.56 -8.12 18.79
N TYR A 309 17.87 -8.23 17.50
CA TYR A 309 19.20 -8.10 16.93
C TYR A 309 19.10 -7.92 15.42
N LYS A 310 20.17 -7.49 14.76
CA LYS A 310 20.24 -7.45 13.30
C LYS A 310 20.70 -8.79 12.74
N LEU A 311 20.09 -9.24 11.64
CA LEU A 311 20.53 -10.45 10.94
C LEU A 311 21.87 -10.24 10.22
N VAL A 312 22.12 -9.00 9.78
CA VAL A 312 23.40 -8.56 9.21
C VAL A 312 23.98 -7.49 10.15
N PRO A 313 25.13 -7.74 10.80
CA PRO A 313 25.79 -6.76 11.66
C PRO A 313 26.10 -5.47 10.88
N ALA A 314 26.01 -4.30 11.53
CA ALA A 314 26.35 -3.03 10.91
C ALA A 314 27.79 -3.01 10.39
N LEU A 315 28.70 -3.69 11.11
CA LEU A 315 30.09 -3.84 10.71
C LEU A 315 30.26 -4.50 9.33
N ALA A 316 29.34 -5.38 8.90
CA ALA A 316 29.40 -6.00 7.57
C ALA A 316 29.37 -4.95 6.46
N GLY A 317 28.75 -3.79 6.72
CA GLY A 317 28.73 -2.60 5.86
C GLY A 317 30.12 -2.00 5.55
N THR A 318 31.15 -2.41 6.30
CA THR A 318 32.54 -1.96 6.11
C THR A 318 33.43 -3.00 5.44
N THR A 319 32.96 -4.25 5.32
CA THR A 319 33.79 -5.39 4.90
C THR A 319 33.24 -6.18 3.72
N SER A 320 31.95 -6.49 3.72
CA SER A 320 31.35 -7.52 2.86
C SER A 320 30.00 -7.13 2.24
N CYS A 321 29.34 -6.12 2.79
CA CYS A 321 28.01 -5.69 2.40
C CYS A 321 27.96 -4.20 2.08
N ASP A 322 27.14 -3.81 1.13
CA ASP A 322 26.94 -2.41 0.80
C ASP A 322 25.88 -1.81 1.75
N ARG A 323 26.14 -0.63 2.28
CA ARG A 323 25.18 0.11 3.10
C ARG A 323 24.22 0.98 2.27
N ASN A 324 24.41 1.03 0.95
CA ASN A 324 23.63 1.84 0.00
C ASN A 324 23.47 3.29 0.46
N GLY A 325 24.56 3.93 0.88
CA GLY A 325 24.54 5.31 1.38
C GLY A 325 23.86 5.55 2.74
N THR A 326 23.32 4.51 3.41
CA THR A 326 22.66 4.66 4.72
C THR A 326 23.59 5.30 5.74
N VAL A 327 23.12 6.36 6.39
CA VAL A 327 23.79 7.06 7.50
C VAL A 327 23.05 6.83 8.83
N ALA A 328 23.76 6.97 9.94
CA ALA A 328 23.13 7.07 11.26
C ALA A 328 22.94 8.54 11.62
N ASN A 329 21.74 8.93 12.04
CA ASN A 329 21.19 10.30 12.01
C ASN A 329 21.09 10.87 10.59
N THR A 330 20.45 12.04 10.44
CA THR A 330 20.33 12.72 9.14
C THR A 330 20.55 14.24 9.22
N ALA A 331 21.33 14.77 8.28
CA ALA A 331 21.57 16.20 8.11
C ALA A 331 20.31 16.96 7.70
N SER A 332 19.33 16.29 7.07
CA SER A 332 18.01 16.87 6.76
C SER A 332 17.26 17.34 8.00
N GLN A 333 17.55 16.73 9.16
CA GLN A 333 17.06 17.14 10.48
C GLN A 333 18.11 17.92 11.28
N LEU A 334 19.10 18.50 10.60
CA LEU A 334 20.23 19.26 11.17
C LEU A 334 21.09 18.46 12.15
N GLN A 335 21.04 17.12 12.08
CA GLN A 335 21.80 16.25 12.96
C GLN A 335 23.19 16.01 12.36
N ILE A 336 24.18 15.77 13.23
CA ILE A 336 25.46 15.22 12.78
C ILE A 336 25.22 13.79 12.33
N GLU A 337 25.62 13.47 11.10
CA GLU A 337 25.59 12.12 10.54
C GLU A 337 26.83 11.32 10.94
N TYR A 338 26.63 10.02 11.11
CA TYR A 338 27.65 9.03 11.44
C TYR A 338 27.54 7.84 10.51
N LEU A 339 28.56 6.98 10.49
CA LEU A 339 28.42 5.68 9.85
C LEU A 339 27.61 4.73 10.75
N PRO A 340 26.77 3.83 10.18
CA PRO A 340 26.00 2.87 10.98
C PRO A 340 26.81 2.05 11.98
N ASP A 341 28.01 1.61 11.61
CA ASP A 341 28.91 0.80 12.45
C ASP A 341 29.58 1.61 13.58
N GLU A 342 29.55 2.94 13.54
CA GLU A 342 30.01 3.80 14.64
C GLU A 342 28.95 3.96 15.73
N VAL A 343 27.69 3.64 15.42
CA VAL A 343 26.53 3.95 16.26
C VAL A 343 25.84 2.69 16.79
N MET A 344 25.76 1.61 16.01
CA MET A 344 25.05 0.40 16.41
C MET A 344 25.99 -0.63 17.05
N ASP A 345 25.67 -1.12 18.25
CA ASP A 345 26.56 -2.00 19.03
C ASP A 345 26.62 -3.47 18.53
N ASP A 346 25.73 -3.85 17.61
CA ASP A 346 25.59 -5.21 17.06
C ASP A 346 25.38 -6.31 18.13
N ASN A 347 24.83 -5.97 19.30
CA ASN A 347 24.48 -6.93 20.35
C ASN A 347 23.13 -7.63 20.09
N ILE A 348 22.89 -8.72 20.83
CA ILE A 348 21.56 -9.28 21.04
C ILE A 348 20.99 -8.65 22.31
N PHE A 349 19.99 -7.80 22.15
CA PHE A 349 19.32 -7.10 23.25
C PHE A 349 18.08 -7.88 23.68
N PHE A 350 17.72 -7.80 24.95
CA PHE A 350 16.52 -8.47 25.46
C PHE A 350 15.89 -7.78 26.66
N ILE A 351 14.57 -7.98 26.79
CA ILE A 351 13.77 -7.63 27.95
C ILE A 351 13.18 -8.92 28.51
N ALA A 352 13.30 -9.14 29.82
CA ALA A 352 12.71 -10.28 30.52
C ALA A 352 11.79 -9.80 31.64
N LEU A 353 10.52 -10.21 31.60
CA LEU A 353 9.59 -10.05 32.72
C LEU A 353 9.73 -11.28 33.61
N LEU A 354 10.32 -11.10 34.78
CA LEU A 354 10.66 -12.19 35.68
C LEU A 354 10.15 -11.91 37.09
N SER A 355 9.59 -12.92 37.74
CA SER A 355 9.27 -12.94 39.17
C SER A 355 10.51 -12.81 40.06
N LYS A 356 11.67 -13.21 39.53
CA LYS A 356 12.98 -13.10 40.15
C LYS A 356 14.07 -13.20 39.09
N LYS A 357 15.19 -12.49 39.30
CA LYS A 357 16.37 -12.57 38.42
C LYS A 357 16.80 -14.01 38.14
N ALA A 358 17.13 -14.25 36.88
CA ALA A 358 17.60 -15.52 36.34
C ALA A 358 19.02 -15.40 35.76
N LYS A 359 19.60 -16.51 35.30
CA LYS A 359 20.83 -16.50 34.50
C LYS A 359 20.47 -16.41 33.02
N VAL A 360 21.23 -15.63 32.24
CA VAL A 360 21.09 -15.55 30.79
C VAL A 360 22.30 -16.17 30.09
N GLU A 361 22.05 -16.95 29.06
CA GLU A 361 23.03 -17.51 28.13
C GLU A 361 22.53 -17.29 26.70
N CYS A 362 23.38 -16.80 25.82
CA CYS A 362 23.09 -16.65 24.40
C CYS A 362 23.95 -17.62 23.59
N LEU A 363 23.34 -18.38 22.68
CA LEU A 363 24.04 -19.27 21.76
C LEU A 363 23.95 -18.70 20.35
N ILE A 364 25.09 -18.57 19.68
CA ILE A 364 25.19 -18.09 18.29
C ILE A 364 25.93 -19.16 17.49
N GLY A 365 25.24 -19.85 16.58
CA GLY A 365 25.84 -20.97 15.82
C GLY A 365 26.38 -22.09 16.71
N GLY A 366 25.83 -22.25 17.92
CA GLY A 366 26.29 -23.21 18.93
C GLY A 366 27.40 -22.70 19.87
N HIS A 367 27.90 -21.48 19.68
CA HIS A 367 28.82 -20.82 20.60
C HIS A 367 28.07 -20.14 21.74
N SER A 368 28.35 -20.53 22.98
CA SER A 368 27.73 -19.95 24.18
C SER A 368 28.47 -18.70 24.65
N VAL A 369 27.71 -17.63 24.89
CA VAL A 369 28.13 -16.34 25.46
C VAL A 369 27.26 -16.05 26.68
N GLU A 370 27.87 -15.54 27.74
CA GLU A 370 27.14 -15.10 28.93
C GLU A 370 26.39 -13.79 28.67
N GLY A 371 25.09 -13.77 28.98
CA GLY A 371 24.28 -12.56 28.93
C GLY A 371 24.33 -11.78 30.24
N LYS A 372 24.23 -10.45 30.16
CA LYS A 372 24.22 -9.56 31.33
C LYS A 372 22.91 -8.78 31.41
N PHE A 373 22.39 -8.62 32.62
CA PHE A 373 21.37 -7.62 32.91
C PHE A 373 22.06 -6.32 33.32
N TYR A 374 21.87 -5.25 32.54
CA TYR A 374 22.35 -3.92 32.92
C TYR A 374 21.34 -3.17 33.80
N GLN A 375 20.05 -3.52 33.70
CA GLN A 375 18.98 -2.92 34.49
C GLN A 375 17.97 -3.97 34.98
N GLY A 376 17.33 -3.67 36.11
CA GLY A 376 16.31 -4.52 36.72
C GLY A 376 15.89 -4.01 38.10
N PRO A 377 14.83 -4.60 38.68
CA PRO A 377 14.29 -4.21 39.98
C PRO A 377 15.34 -4.27 41.10
N GLU A 378 15.21 -3.39 42.08
CA GLU A 378 16.06 -3.41 43.27
C GLU A 378 15.92 -4.76 44.00
N GLY A 379 17.04 -5.32 44.46
CA GLY A 379 17.03 -6.57 45.22
C GLY A 379 16.70 -7.82 44.40
N ASP A 380 16.76 -7.74 43.06
CA ASP A 380 16.51 -8.85 42.14
C ASP A 380 15.08 -9.43 42.28
N GLY A 381 14.09 -8.56 42.58
CA GLY A 381 12.67 -8.89 42.75
C GLY A 381 11.89 -9.08 41.44
N ALA A 382 10.56 -9.08 41.54
CA ALA A 382 9.68 -9.23 40.39
C ALA A 382 9.65 -7.94 39.55
N GLY A 383 9.76 -8.06 38.22
CA GLY A 383 9.58 -6.95 37.31
C GLY A 383 10.32 -7.13 35.97
N MET A 384 10.57 -6.00 35.32
CA MET A 384 11.25 -5.93 34.02
C MET A 384 12.76 -5.84 34.18
N TYR A 385 13.48 -6.76 33.54
CA TYR A 385 14.93 -6.79 33.46
C TYR A 385 15.37 -6.49 32.03
N LEU A 386 16.35 -5.60 31.88
CA LEU A 386 16.94 -5.23 30.58
C LEU A 386 18.36 -5.78 30.50
N GLY A 387 18.69 -6.40 29.38
CA GLY A 387 19.97 -7.05 29.21
C GLY A 387 20.41 -7.19 27.76
N GLU A 388 21.64 -7.68 27.61
CA GLU A 388 22.26 -7.88 26.32
C GLU A 388 23.30 -9.01 26.36
N CYS A 389 23.59 -9.55 25.17
CA CYS A 389 24.66 -10.48 24.88
C CYS A 389 25.46 -9.98 23.69
N SER A 390 26.79 -10.10 23.74
CA SER A 390 27.66 -9.71 22.65
C SER A 390 27.89 -10.91 21.70
N PRO A 391 27.41 -10.89 20.45
CA PRO A 391 27.64 -11.96 19.47
C PRO A 391 29.01 -11.84 18.78
N TRP A 392 29.83 -10.85 19.14
CA TRP A 392 31.09 -10.50 18.47
C TRP A 392 31.94 -11.72 18.09
N GLY A 393 32.17 -11.85 16.77
CA GLY A 393 32.98 -12.93 16.19
C GLY A 393 32.27 -14.26 15.96
N HIS A 394 30.94 -14.33 16.13
CA HIS A 394 30.13 -15.53 15.91
C HIS A 394 29.00 -15.31 14.90
N GLU A 395 28.71 -16.33 14.10
CA GLU A 395 27.63 -16.39 13.11
C GLU A 395 26.77 -17.64 13.31
N GLY A 396 25.55 -17.63 12.78
CA GLY A 396 24.62 -18.76 12.84
C GLY A 396 23.37 -18.46 13.67
N SER A 397 22.51 -19.48 13.83
CA SER A 397 21.23 -19.37 14.55
C SER A 397 21.42 -18.83 15.95
N VAL A 398 20.53 -17.93 16.38
CA VAL A 398 20.56 -17.33 17.72
C VAL A 398 19.59 -18.06 18.64
N GLU A 399 20.04 -18.33 19.85
CA GLU A 399 19.21 -18.82 20.95
C GLU A 399 19.48 -18.01 22.22
N VAL A 400 18.46 -17.50 22.89
CA VAL A 400 18.58 -16.85 24.21
C VAL A 400 17.90 -17.73 25.24
N ARG A 401 18.66 -18.18 26.24
CA ARG A 401 18.20 -19.00 27.36
C ARG A 401 18.18 -18.19 28.63
N ILE A 402 17.03 -18.10 29.28
CA ILE A 402 16.88 -17.49 30.60
C ILE A 402 16.44 -18.58 31.57
N THR A 403 17.29 -18.86 32.57
CA THR A 403 17.15 -20.05 33.40
C THR A 403 17.32 -19.76 34.89
N ARG A 404 16.47 -20.41 35.69
CA ARG A 404 16.64 -20.64 37.12
C ARG A 404 16.04 -22.01 37.47
N PRO A 405 16.21 -22.59 38.68
CA PRO A 405 15.78 -23.97 38.96
C PRO A 405 14.32 -24.31 38.62
N ASP A 406 13.44 -23.31 38.63
CA ASP A 406 12.00 -23.38 38.38
C ASP A 406 11.56 -22.66 37.09
N LEU A 407 12.48 -22.15 36.26
CA LEU A 407 12.18 -21.45 35.01
C LEU A 407 13.13 -21.89 33.89
N TYR A 408 12.57 -22.15 32.72
CA TYR A 408 13.34 -22.34 31.50
C TYR A 408 12.64 -21.61 30.34
N LEU A 409 13.12 -20.41 30.02
CA LEU A 409 12.73 -19.68 28.81
C LEU A 409 13.78 -19.90 27.75
N GLN A 410 13.34 -20.23 26.54
CA GLN A 410 14.17 -20.39 25.37
C GLN A 410 13.54 -19.61 24.21
N LEU A 411 14.30 -18.66 23.68
CA LEU A 411 13.96 -17.90 22.47
C LEU A 411 14.88 -18.42 21.37
N THR A 412 14.31 -18.76 20.22
CA THR A 412 15.07 -19.23 19.06
C THR A 412 14.76 -18.29 17.89
N GLY A 413 15.81 -17.78 17.24
CA GLY A 413 15.69 -16.83 16.15
C GLY A 413 16.58 -17.17 14.95
N ASP A 414 16.41 -16.38 13.89
CA ASP A 414 17.16 -16.46 12.64
C ASP A 414 18.68 -16.25 12.85
N ALA A 415 19.47 -16.67 11.87
CA ALA A 415 20.92 -16.61 11.96
C ALA A 415 21.49 -15.19 11.78
N ILE A 416 22.51 -14.85 12.59
CA ILE A 416 23.41 -13.72 12.32
C ILE A 416 24.39 -14.16 11.21
N SER A 417 24.58 -13.31 10.20
CA SER A 417 25.41 -13.57 9.02
C SER A 417 26.08 -12.28 8.53
N TYR A 418 27.37 -12.34 8.17
CA TYR A 418 28.08 -11.25 7.49
C TYR A 418 27.88 -11.26 5.96
N GLU A 419 27.13 -12.25 5.45
CA GLU A 419 26.64 -12.29 4.08
C GLU A 419 25.28 -11.60 3.94
N CYS A 420 25.12 -10.81 2.88
CA CYS A 420 23.93 -9.99 2.57
C CYS A 420 23.25 -10.39 1.25
N SER A 421 23.55 -11.56 0.71
CA SER A 421 22.88 -12.07 -0.51
C SER A 421 21.37 -12.18 -0.36
N ARG A 422 20.85 -12.35 0.87
CA ARG A 422 19.42 -12.30 1.20
C ARG A 422 18.78 -10.94 0.85
N TRP A 423 19.57 -9.86 0.83
CA TRP A 423 19.13 -8.49 0.68
C TRP A 423 19.82 -7.81 -0.51
N ASN A 424 20.01 -8.54 -1.61
CA ASN A 424 20.62 -8.04 -2.84
C ASN A 424 22.03 -7.45 -2.66
N GLY A 425 22.79 -7.92 -1.66
CA GLY A 425 24.13 -7.42 -1.35
C GLY A 425 24.16 -6.23 -0.38
N PHE A 426 23.00 -5.83 0.14
CA PHE A 426 22.87 -4.71 1.07
C PHE A 426 22.79 -5.13 2.54
N SER A 427 23.27 -4.27 3.44
CA SER A 427 23.04 -4.40 4.88
C SER A 427 21.59 -4.03 5.21
N ASN A 428 20.83 -4.98 5.74
CA ASN A 428 19.50 -4.70 6.30
C ASN A 428 19.66 -4.28 7.78
N PHE A 429 19.48 -2.98 8.06
CA PHE A 429 19.58 -2.42 9.41
C PHE A 429 18.28 -2.53 10.22
N ASN A 430 17.23 -3.15 9.69
CA ASN A 430 16.04 -3.49 10.45
C ASN A 430 16.34 -4.60 11.49
N ALA A 431 15.59 -4.59 12.60
CA ALA A 431 15.74 -5.57 13.67
C ALA A 431 14.93 -6.85 13.38
N TYR A 432 15.46 -7.99 13.79
CA TYR A 432 14.71 -9.22 13.92
C TYR A 432 14.30 -9.39 15.38
N VAL A 433 12.99 -9.59 15.64
CA VAL A 433 12.46 -9.72 16.99
C VAL A 433 11.95 -11.14 17.22
N MET A 434 12.26 -11.68 18.39
CA MET A 434 11.78 -12.97 18.86
C MET A 434 11.28 -12.87 20.30
N SER A 435 10.31 -13.70 20.68
CA SER A 435 9.82 -13.75 22.05
C SER A 435 9.50 -15.19 22.48
N SER A 436 9.39 -15.38 23.79
CA SER A 436 9.03 -16.65 24.42
C SER A 436 8.40 -16.40 25.78
N LEU A 437 7.51 -17.30 26.20
CA LEU A 437 6.85 -17.25 27.51
C LEU A 437 6.80 -18.64 28.15
N ASP A 438 6.81 -18.68 29.48
CA ASP A 438 6.62 -19.91 30.25
C ASP A 438 5.18 -19.96 30.81
N PRO A 439 4.29 -20.78 30.22
CA PRO A 439 2.91 -20.87 30.67
C PRO A 439 2.77 -21.57 32.04
N ALA A 440 3.83 -22.19 32.55
CA ALA A 440 3.86 -22.85 33.86
C ALA A 440 4.29 -21.90 35.00
N SER A 441 4.79 -20.71 34.64
CA SER A 441 5.20 -19.70 35.63
C SER A 441 4.00 -19.24 36.46
N LEU A 442 4.25 -18.97 37.74
CA LEU A 442 3.23 -18.45 38.65
C LEU A 442 3.18 -16.91 38.54
N PRO A 443 1.99 -16.30 38.61
CA PRO A 443 1.87 -14.86 38.60
C PRO A 443 2.66 -14.20 39.74
N ALA A 444 3.24 -13.05 39.47
CA ALA A 444 4.00 -12.27 40.45
C ALA A 444 3.65 -10.78 40.34
N GLU A 445 3.57 -10.09 41.48
CA GLU A 445 3.35 -8.65 41.52
C GLU A 445 4.69 -7.92 41.51
N ALA A 446 4.83 -6.90 40.65
CA ALA A 446 5.96 -5.98 40.73
C ALA A 446 5.78 -5.00 41.89
N ASP A 447 6.88 -4.39 42.33
CA ASP A 447 6.82 -3.33 43.35
C ASP A 447 5.97 -2.15 42.86
N ASP A 448 5.20 -1.53 43.77
CA ASP A 448 4.42 -0.32 43.49
C ASP A 448 5.36 0.87 43.32
N TYR A 449 5.43 1.43 42.11
CA TYR A 449 6.33 2.52 41.75
C TYR A 449 5.99 3.82 42.49
N SER A 450 4.78 3.97 43.07
CA SER A 450 4.44 5.10 43.92
C SER A 450 5.14 5.08 45.29
N GLU A 451 5.67 3.92 45.69
CA GLU A 451 6.46 3.74 46.91
C GLU A 451 7.98 3.79 46.64
N LEU A 452 8.38 3.86 45.37
CA LEU A 452 9.78 3.89 44.96
C LEU A 452 10.24 5.31 44.61
N SER A 453 11.55 5.51 44.67
CA SER A 453 12.24 6.71 44.23
C SER A 453 13.28 6.36 43.18
N CYS A 454 13.71 7.35 42.41
CA CYS A 454 14.95 7.20 41.67
C CYS A 454 16.11 7.02 42.66
N VAL A 455 16.88 5.93 42.54
CA VAL A 455 18.03 5.62 43.41
C VAL A 455 19.32 5.48 42.63
N ASN A 456 19.25 5.54 41.30
CA ASN A 456 20.41 5.68 40.44
C ASN A 456 19.99 6.50 39.23
N GLY A 457 20.89 7.36 38.77
CA GLY A 457 20.67 8.17 37.60
C GLY A 457 21.98 8.58 36.97
N THR A 458 21.88 9.08 35.76
CA THR A 458 23.02 9.59 35.00
C THR A 458 22.63 10.93 34.38
N GLY A 459 23.56 11.53 33.67
CA GLY A 459 23.33 12.72 32.87
C GLY A 459 24.36 12.78 31.75
N MET A 460 24.28 13.77 30.89
CA MET A 460 25.32 13.98 29.87
C MET A 460 26.69 14.13 30.52
N ALA A 461 27.78 13.88 29.78
CA ALA A 461 29.13 13.70 30.31
C ALA A 461 29.59 14.73 31.37
N LYS A 462 29.11 15.99 31.32
CA LYS A 462 29.40 17.05 32.29
C LYS A 462 28.56 17.01 33.58
N ALA A 463 27.47 16.26 33.62
CA ALA A 463 26.56 16.14 34.77
C ALA A 463 26.47 14.70 35.32
N ALA A 464 26.99 13.68 34.60
CA ALA A 464 26.88 12.27 34.98
C ALA A 464 27.20 11.99 36.45
N THR A 465 28.36 12.43 36.95
CA THR A 465 28.77 12.20 38.35
C THR A 465 27.91 12.97 39.36
N LEU A 466 27.44 14.17 38.99
CA LEU A 466 26.50 14.91 39.84
C LEU A 466 25.17 14.18 39.91
N CYS A 467 24.63 13.75 38.78
CA CYS A 467 23.37 13.01 38.69
C CYS A 467 23.44 11.66 39.41
N GLU A 468 24.53 10.91 39.25
CA GLU A 468 24.74 9.65 39.99
C GLU A 468 24.62 9.89 41.50
N PHE A 469 25.31 10.90 42.02
CA PHE A 469 25.23 11.25 43.43
C PHE A 469 23.84 11.75 43.84
N THR A 470 23.28 12.73 43.13
CA THR A 470 22.03 13.37 43.56
C THR A 470 20.83 12.43 43.41
N CYS A 471 20.75 11.68 42.32
CA CYS A 471 19.70 10.68 42.10
C CYS A 471 19.81 9.55 43.14
N SER A 472 21.00 9.16 43.59
CA SER A 472 21.15 8.18 44.69
C SER A 472 20.56 8.63 46.04
N LEU A 473 20.24 9.92 46.16
CA LEU A 473 19.65 10.55 47.35
C LEU A 473 18.24 11.08 47.10
N ASP A 474 17.53 10.57 46.08
CA ASP A 474 16.17 10.98 45.71
C ASP A 474 16.06 12.45 45.25
N TYR A 475 17.15 13.00 44.69
CA TYR A 475 17.14 14.28 43.99
C TYR A 475 17.63 14.10 42.55
N CYS A 476 16.70 13.75 41.66
CA CYS A 476 16.98 13.49 40.25
C CYS A 476 16.19 14.49 39.37
N PRO A 477 16.72 15.71 39.14
CA PRO A 477 15.99 16.72 38.38
C PRO A 477 15.89 16.32 36.89
N PRO A 478 14.67 16.20 36.34
CA PRO A 478 14.45 15.68 34.99
C PRO A 478 15.09 16.48 33.85
N GLY A 479 15.27 17.79 34.02
CA GLY A 479 15.91 18.63 33.00
C GLY A 479 17.43 18.55 32.96
N ALA A 480 18.07 17.77 33.84
CA ALA A 480 19.52 17.66 33.93
C ALA A 480 20.03 16.22 34.16
N CYS A 481 19.18 15.35 34.69
CA CYS A 481 19.49 13.95 34.98
C CYS A 481 18.43 13.03 34.39
N VAL A 482 18.81 11.78 34.17
CA VAL A 482 17.92 10.70 33.72
C VAL A 482 18.01 9.56 34.73
N CYS A 483 16.85 9.12 35.22
CA CYS A 483 16.81 7.99 36.15
C CYS A 483 17.13 6.69 35.41
N THR A 484 17.95 5.84 36.03
CA THR A 484 18.35 4.53 35.49
C THR A 484 17.97 3.37 36.40
N ARG A 485 17.50 3.64 37.63
CA ARG A 485 16.96 2.60 38.53
C ARG A 485 16.03 3.19 39.58
N PHE A 486 14.88 2.51 39.76
CA PHE A 486 14.01 2.68 40.92
C PHE A 486 14.43 1.80 42.08
N GLY A 487 14.19 2.29 43.29
CA GLY A 487 14.39 1.55 44.53
C GLY A 487 13.73 2.24 45.70
N LYS A 488 13.85 1.63 46.87
CA LYS A 488 13.32 2.17 48.12
C LYS A 488 13.94 3.52 48.41
N LYS A 489 13.12 4.42 48.94
CA LYS A 489 13.55 5.77 49.30
C LYS A 489 14.83 5.75 50.16
N PRO A 490 15.94 6.33 49.68
CA PRO A 490 17.20 6.31 50.38
C PRO A 490 17.14 7.17 51.65
N ILE A 491 17.94 6.81 52.66
CA ILE A 491 18.11 7.64 53.85
C ILE A 491 19.07 8.78 53.50
N THR A 492 18.53 9.98 53.35
CA THR A 492 19.34 11.18 53.07
C THR A 492 20.28 11.48 54.25
N PRO A 493 21.60 11.71 54.02
CA PRO A 493 22.52 12.14 55.05
C PRO A 493 22.09 13.45 55.73
N LYS A 494 22.75 13.81 56.84
CA LYS A 494 22.54 15.16 57.41
C LYS A 494 23.16 16.21 56.50
N SER A 495 22.40 17.25 56.20
CA SER A 495 22.88 18.46 55.53
C SER A 495 24.11 19.03 56.24
N THR A 496 25.11 19.39 55.46
CA THR A 496 26.36 20.03 55.89
C THR A 496 26.22 21.56 55.96
N GLY A 497 25.20 22.14 55.32
CA GLY A 497 24.97 23.58 55.20
C GLY A 497 25.86 24.26 54.15
N VAL A 498 26.67 23.51 53.41
CA VAL A 498 27.57 24.05 52.38
C VAL A 498 26.74 24.43 51.15
N LYS A 499 26.75 25.73 50.79
CA LYS A 499 26.10 26.22 49.58
C LYS A 499 26.99 26.02 48.35
N GLY A 500 26.52 25.21 47.41
CA GLY A 500 27.15 25.03 46.10
C GLY A 500 26.50 25.88 45.01
N TYR A 501 27.31 26.34 44.08
CA TYR A 501 26.93 27.10 42.88
C TYR A 501 27.63 26.50 41.65
N PRO A 502 27.08 26.62 40.45
CA PRO A 502 27.76 26.23 39.22
C PRO A 502 29.02 27.07 38.98
N LEU A 503 30.02 26.50 38.30
CA LEU A 503 31.15 27.26 37.78
C LEU A 503 30.74 28.24 36.68
N ALA A 504 31.54 29.29 36.46
CA ALA A 504 31.26 30.35 35.48
C ALA A 504 31.20 29.89 34.01
N LYS A 505 31.61 28.65 33.71
CA LYS A 505 31.52 28.01 32.38
C LYS A 505 30.21 27.23 32.16
N LEU A 506 29.38 27.11 33.18
CA LEU A 506 28.10 26.38 33.18
C LEU A 506 26.94 27.39 33.31
N ASP A 507 25.71 26.94 33.11
CA ASP A 507 24.51 27.78 33.26
C ASP A 507 23.69 27.44 34.52
N ALA A 508 22.52 28.07 34.63
CA ALA A 508 21.63 27.94 35.79
C ALA A 508 21.05 26.53 35.99
N SER A 509 21.03 25.67 34.96
CA SER A 509 20.50 24.31 35.03
C SER A 509 21.27 23.41 36.01
N PHE A 510 22.55 23.70 36.23
CA PHE A 510 23.40 23.04 37.24
C PHE A 510 23.16 23.54 38.67
N GLY A 511 22.39 24.62 38.84
CA GLY A 511 22.23 25.31 40.13
C GLY A 511 21.64 24.42 41.21
N GLY A 512 20.56 23.70 40.88
CA GLY A 512 19.91 22.75 41.79
C GLY A 512 20.84 21.59 42.15
N LEU A 513 21.51 21.01 41.14
CA LEU A 513 22.47 19.92 41.31
C LEU A 513 23.64 20.32 42.23
N CYS A 514 24.31 21.44 41.95
CA CYS A 514 25.43 21.90 42.78
C CYS A 514 24.98 22.29 44.18
N SER A 515 23.83 22.94 44.33
CA SER A 515 23.30 23.30 45.64
C SER A 515 23.04 22.05 46.48
N PHE A 516 22.39 21.04 45.92
CA PHE A 516 22.06 19.80 46.63
C PHE A 516 23.32 18.98 46.92
N ALA A 517 24.15 18.74 45.90
CA ALA A 517 25.34 17.90 46.01
C ALA A 517 26.31 18.43 47.09
N CYS A 518 26.62 19.74 47.04
CA CYS A 518 27.51 20.36 48.03
C CYS A 518 26.91 20.33 49.44
N ASP A 519 25.59 20.52 49.58
CA ASP A 519 24.93 20.47 50.89
C ASP A 519 25.03 19.07 51.53
N TYR A 520 25.07 18.00 50.73
CA TYR A 520 25.25 16.63 51.22
C TYR A 520 26.69 16.10 51.14
N GLY A 521 27.68 17.01 51.04
CA GLY A 521 29.09 16.68 51.19
C GLY A 521 29.80 16.22 49.91
N PHE A 522 29.14 16.31 48.75
CA PHE A 522 29.72 16.04 47.44
C PHE A 522 29.79 17.32 46.60
N CYS A 523 30.93 18.02 46.65
CA CYS A 523 31.11 19.30 45.96
C CYS A 523 32.27 19.21 44.95
N PRO A 524 32.07 18.56 43.79
CA PRO A 524 33.13 18.36 42.80
C PRO A 524 33.57 19.68 42.19
N VAL A 525 34.87 19.99 42.30
CA VAL A 525 35.45 21.27 41.88
C VAL A 525 35.40 21.52 40.37
N ASP A 526 35.16 20.49 39.57
CA ASP A 526 35.06 20.58 38.12
C ASP A 526 33.71 21.13 37.63
N TYR A 527 32.71 21.18 38.53
CA TYR A 527 31.33 21.59 38.22
C TYR A 527 30.79 22.63 39.21
N CYS A 528 31.15 22.49 40.49
CA CYS A 528 30.58 23.28 41.56
C CYS A 528 31.66 24.09 42.29
N THR A 529 31.24 25.23 42.82
CA THR A 529 32.03 26.15 43.63
C THR A 529 31.19 26.63 44.82
N THR A 530 31.85 27.02 45.91
CA THR A 530 31.17 27.65 47.06
C THR A 530 31.04 29.17 46.91
N MET A 531 31.59 29.73 45.82
CA MET A 531 31.50 31.14 45.49
C MET A 531 30.47 31.37 44.38
N GLN A 532 29.47 32.20 44.65
CA GLN A 532 28.51 32.58 43.62
C GLN A 532 29.20 33.44 42.54
N VAL A 533 29.03 33.03 41.30
CA VAL A 533 29.56 33.72 40.11
C VAL A 533 28.41 34.10 39.18
N ALA A 534 28.65 35.07 38.30
CA ALA A 534 27.72 35.33 37.21
C ALA A 534 27.74 34.15 36.24
N LEU A 535 26.57 33.66 35.85
CA LEU A 535 26.42 32.54 34.93
C LEU A 535 26.08 33.05 33.52
N PRO A 536 26.68 32.47 32.46
CA PRO A 536 26.26 32.71 31.09
C PRO A 536 24.79 32.30 30.85
N VAL A 537 24.17 32.97 29.90
CA VAL A 537 22.90 32.54 29.29
C VAL A 537 23.23 32.07 27.88
N TRP A 538 23.00 30.79 27.62
CA TRP A 538 23.23 30.17 26.32
C TRP A 538 22.00 30.31 25.42
N PRO A 539 22.17 30.29 24.10
CA PRO A 539 21.05 30.30 23.16
C PRO A 539 20.18 29.03 23.29
N GLU A 540 20.81 27.91 23.67
CA GLU A 540 20.22 26.56 23.74
C GLU A 540 20.67 25.87 25.04
N SER A 541 20.09 24.70 25.33
CA SER A 541 20.43 23.96 26.54
C SER A 541 21.84 23.39 26.42
N LEU A 542 22.63 23.47 27.50
CA LEU A 542 23.86 22.67 27.61
C LEU A 542 23.58 21.15 27.63
N PHE A 543 22.29 20.77 27.76
CA PHE A 543 21.84 19.40 27.70
C PHE A 543 21.36 18.95 26.30
N ASP A 544 21.38 19.83 25.32
CA ASP A 544 21.06 19.45 23.95
C ASP A 544 22.29 18.80 23.28
N PRO A 545 22.07 17.83 22.38
CA PRO A 545 23.14 17.30 21.54
C PRO A 545 23.84 18.40 20.73
N PRO A 546 25.16 18.30 20.47
CA PRO A 546 25.88 19.33 19.74
C PRO A 546 25.65 19.19 18.23
N TYR A 547 25.62 20.33 17.54
CA TYR A 547 25.47 20.44 16.08
C TYR A 547 26.84 20.62 15.43
N CYS A 548 26.96 20.31 14.14
CA CYS A 548 28.15 20.73 13.41
C CYS A 548 28.18 22.26 13.29
N THR A 549 29.35 22.86 13.47
CA THR A 549 29.54 24.32 13.38
C THR A 549 30.70 24.72 12.47
N GLU A 550 31.52 23.77 12.05
CA GLU A 550 32.59 23.98 11.06
C GLU A 550 32.74 22.69 10.25
N GLY A 551 32.80 22.80 8.93
CA GLY A 551 32.97 21.65 8.05
C GLY A 551 33.80 21.94 6.81
N LYS A 552 34.22 20.87 6.13
CA LYS A 552 35.06 20.91 4.93
C LYS A 552 34.76 19.71 4.02
N SER A 553 34.89 19.81 2.69
CA SER A 553 34.67 18.64 1.83
C SER A 553 35.83 17.65 1.88
N PHE A 554 35.56 16.38 1.54
CA PHE A 554 36.59 15.34 1.53
C PHE A 554 37.62 15.50 0.41
N ASP A 555 37.20 15.99 -0.74
CA ASP A 555 37.96 16.06 -1.99
C ASP A 555 38.40 17.49 -2.40
N GLY A 556 37.91 18.51 -1.67
CA GLY A 556 38.10 19.93 -1.96
C GLY A 556 37.08 20.56 -2.92
N THR A 557 36.25 19.76 -3.62
CA THR A 557 35.30 20.24 -4.63
C THR A 557 34.22 21.14 -4.03
N PHE A 558 33.75 20.80 -2.83
CA PHE A 558 32.65 21.45 -2.13
C PHE A 558 33.12 22.28 -0.91
N ASP A 559 34.39 22.69 -0.86
CA ASP A 559 34.98 23.33 0.33
C ASP A 559 34.16 24.54 0.81
N ASP A 560 33.80 25.45 -0.10
CA ASP A 560 33.03 26.66 0.23
C ASP A 560 31.60 26.33 0.69
N LEU A 561 30.96 25.34 0.05
CA LEU A 561 29.62 24.89 0.42
C LEU A 561 29.62 24.19 1.79
N CYS A 562 30.49 23.19 2.00
CA CYS A 562 30.64 22.52 3.29
C CYS A 562 31.04 23.49 4.42
N GLN A 563 31.86 24.50 4.13
CA GLN A 563 32.19 25.53 5.12
C GLN A 563 30.94 26.32 5.54
N PHE A 564 30.09 26.70 4.58
CA PHE A 564 28.87 27.45 4.84
C PHE A 564 27.78 26.59 5.51
N THR A 565 27.41 25.46 4.89
CA THR A 565 26.27 24.63 5.31
C THR A 565 26.52 24.02 6.70
N CYS A 566 27.72 23.47 6.95
CA CYS A 566 28.06 22.89 8.24
C CYS A 566 28.13 23.95 9.35
N ALA A 567 28.45 25.21 9.05
CA ALA A 567 28.38 26.31 10.03
C ALA A 567 26.94 26.66 10.45
N HIS A 568 25.96 26.16 9.70
CA HIS A 568 24.54 26.36 9.90
C HIS A 568 23.77 25.05 10.13
N GLY A 569 24.46 24.00 10.62
CA GLY A 569 23.86 22.74 11.07
C GLY A 569 23.60 21.69 9.99
N PHE A 570 23.71 22.00 8.70
CA PHE A 570 23.51 21.05 7.61
C PHE A 570 24.86 20.53 7.11
N CYS A 571 25.25 19.32 7.50
CA CYS A 571 26.59 18.79 7.22
C CYS A 571 26.56 17.31 6.79
N PRO A 572 26.14 17.01 5.54
CA PRO A 572 25.99 15.64 5.06
C PRO A 572 27.35 14.92 4.94
N ILE A 573 27.48 13.74 5.53
CA ILE A 573 28.74 12.99 5.60
C ILE A 573 29.16 12.35 4.26
N GLY A 574 28.26 12.31 3.28
CA GLY A 574 28.58 11.88 1.91
C GLY A 574 29.63 12.76 1.23
N VAL A 575 29.68 14.05 1.60
CA VAL A 575 30.53 15.06 0.94
C VAL A 575 31.30 15.94 1.93
N CYS A 576 30.74 16.20 3.11
CA CYS A 576 31.32 17.07 4.12
C CYS A 576 31.84 16.29 5.33
N ARG A 577 32.95 16.77 5.90
CA ARG A 577 33.49 16.37 7.19
C ARG A 577 33.25 17.45 8.22
N CYS A 578 32.60 17.10 9.33
CA CYS A 578 32.50 17.99 10.48
C CYS A 578 33.85 18.12 11.21
N LEU A 579 34.29 19.36 11.47
CA LEU A 579 35.57 19.70 12.11
C LEU A 579 35.40 20.24 13.53
N ALA A 580 34.27 20.86 13.84
CA ALA A 580 33.93 21.38 15.15
C ALA A 580 32.44 21.27 15.41
N THR A 581 32.07 21.15 16.69
CA THR A 581 30.68 21.05 17.14
C THR A 581 30.35 22.10 18.20
N GLY A 582 29.08 22.49 18.28
CA GLY A 582 28.62 23.55 19.18
C GLY A 582 27.09 23.66 19.22
N PHE A 583 26.60 24.84 19.61
CA PHE A 583 25.17 25.17 19.54
C PHE A 583 24.74 25.38 18.10
N LEU A 584 23.47 25.10 17.80
CA LEU A 584 22.94 25.33 16.47
C LEU A 584 22.95 26.83 16.16
N ASN A 585 23.53 27.17 15.02
CA ASN A 585 23.50 28.51 14.45
C ASN A 585 22.67 28.49 13.17
N LEU A 586 21.37 28.20 13.30
CA LEU A 586 20.49 28.08 12.16
C LEU A 586 20.27 29.43 11.50
N LEU A 587 20.58 29.51 10.21
CA LEU A 587 20.16 30.62 9.37
C LEU A 587 18.84 30.22 8.71
N GLU A 588 17.76 30.97 8.99
CA GLU A 588 16.46 30.71 8.39
C GLU A 588 16.50 30.99 6.87
N PRO A 589 15.86 30.16 6.03
CA PRO A 589 15.80 30.40 4.59
C PRO A 589 15.03 31.69 4.29
N ASN A 590 15.45 32.42 3.26
CA ASN A 590 14.75 33.62 2.78
C ASN A 590 13.94 33.38 1.50
N THR A 591 14.22 32.28 0.81
CA THR A 591 13.55 31.80 -0.40
C THR A 591 13.51 30.27 -0.40
N THR A 592 12.70 29.68 -1.27
CA THR A 592 12.84 28.27 -1.67
C THR A 592 13.90 28.17 -2.77
N SER A 593 14.63 27.06 -2.83
CA SER A 593 15.61 26.78 -3.87
C SER A 593 15.59 25.30 -4.20
N THR A 594 15.66 24.98 -5.48
CA THR A 594 15.83 23.61 -6.02
C THR A 594 17.22 23.42 -6.60
N ALA A 595 18.15 24.35 -6.30
CA ALA A 595 19.49 24.35 -6.85
C ALA A 595 20.21 23.03 -6.58
N SER A 596 20.91 22.55 -7.60
CA SER A 596 21.73 21.36 -7.57
C SER A 596 23.02 21.57 -8.36
N THR A 597 23.92 20.59 -8.29
CA THR A 597 25.09 20.51 -9.16
C THR A 597 24.73 20.03 -10.56
N LEU A 598 25.70 20.07 -11.48
CA LEU A 598 25.58 19.46 -12.81
C LEU A 598 25.26 17.96 -12.72
N GLU A 599 24.58 17.45 -13.75
CA GLU A 599 24.17 16.05 -13.86
C GLU A 599 25.35 15.09 -13.62
N GLY A 600 25.15 14.09 -12.75
CA GLY A 600 26.14 13.08 -12.40
C GLY A 600 27.02 13.40 -11.18
N VAL A 601 26.87 14.58 -10.56
CA VAL A 601 27.50 14.92 -9.28
C VAL A 601 26.42 15.02 -8.20
N GLU A 602 26.53 14.21 -7.14
CA GLU A 602 25.61 14.23 -6.00
C GLU A 602 26.11 15.25 -4.95
N ASP A 603 25.33 16.31 -4.71
CA ASP A 603 25.67 17.37 -3.76
C ASP A 603 25.06 17.15 -2.37
N TYR A 604 24.27 16.08 -2.18
CA TYR A 604 23.56 15.77 -0.94
C TYR A 604 22.71 16.94 -0.41
N GLY A 605 22.14 17.77 -1.31
CA GLY A 605 21.30 18.91 -0.95
C GLY A 605 22.06 20.15 -0.45
N LEU A 606 23.39 20.19 -0.62
CA LEU A 606 24.20 21.35 -0.25
C LEU A 606 23.76 22.62 -1.00
N CYS A 607 23.53 22.54 -2.30
CA CYS A 607 23.17 23.69 -3.12
C CYS A 607 21.79 24.22 -2.73
N SER A 608 20.77 23.36 -2.68
CA SER A 608 19.41 23.78 -2.29
C SER A 608 19.39 24.42 -0.89
N TYR A 609 20.11 23.83 0.08
CA TYR A 609 20.22 24.40 1.43
C TYR A 609 20.88 25.78 1.43
N ALA A 610 21.99 25.93 0.70
CA ALA A 610 22.79 27.14 0.72
C ALA A 610 22.16 28.29 -0.10
N CYS A 611 21.65 27.99 -1.29
CA CYS A 611 21.00 28.95 -2.18
C CYS A 611 19.73 29.54 -1.56
N ALA A 612 18.92 28.71 -0.87
CA ALA A 612 17.76 29.16 -0.07
C ALA A 612 18.11 30.16 1.05
N ARG A 613 19.39 30.30 1.39
CA ARG A 613 19.94 31.18 2.44
C ARG A 613 20.84 32.28 1.89
N GLY A 614 20.83 32.48 0.57
CA GLY A 614 21.58 33.54 -0.11
C GLY A 614 23.06 33.25 -0.32
N PHE A 615 23.50 32.00 -0.15
CA PHE A 615 24.84 31.55 -0.53
C PHE A 615 24.74 30.56 -1.70
N CYS A 616 24.79 31.07 -2.93
CA CYS A 616 24.66 30.27 -4.14
C CYS A 616 25.88 30.50 -5.05
N PRO A 617 26.92 29.64 -4.99
CA PRO A 617 28.07 29.77 -5.88
C PRO A 617 27.68 29.42 -7.33
N ASP A 618 27.58 30.43 -8.20
CA ASP A 618 27.12 30.30 -9.61
C ASP A 618 27.96 29.33 -10.48
N ASN A 619 29.13 28.90 -10.00
CA ASN A 619 30.00 27.93 -10.69
C ASN A 619 29.81 26.48 -10.22
N VAL A 620 28.99 26.25 -9.20
CA VAL A 620 28.74 24.92 -8.61
C VAL A 620 27.24 24.63 -8.52
N CYS A 621 26.45 25.61 -8.09
CA CYS A 621 25.02 25.46 -7.85
C CYS A 621 24.22 26.17 -8.95
N PHE A 622 23.29 25.45 -9.55
CA PHE A 622 22.45 25.92 -10.66
C PHE A 622 20.98 25.76 -10.29
N GLU A 623 20.22 26.86 -10.36
CA GLU A 623 18.75 26.84 -10.23
C GLU A 623 18.12 26.37 -11.54
N ASP A 624 17.07 25.54 -11.47
CA ASP A 624 16.31 25.00 -12.61
C ASP A 624 17.22 24.46 -13.72
N THR A 625 17.51 23.15 -13.72
CA THR A 625 18.44 22.43 -14.63
C THR A 625 18.07 22.46 -16.12
N ASP A 626 17.82 23.64 -16.69
CA ASP A 626 17.76 23.89 -18.12
C ASP A 626 19.17 24.30 -18.59
N LEU A 627 20.03 23.30 -18.77
CA LEU A 627 21.42 23.45 -19.24
C LEU A 627 21.52 24.05 -20.66
N THR A 628 20.41 24.44 -21.29
CA THR A 628 20.38 25.07 -22.60
C THR A 628 20.83 26.54 -22.58
N GLU A 629 20.89 27.20 -21.41
CA GLU A 629 21.25 28.62 -21.32
C GLU A 629 22.77 28.90 -21.22
N VAL A 630 23.60 27.91 -20.89
CA VAL A 630 25.06 28.14 -20.63
C VAL A 630 25.97 28.00 -21.87
N GLY A 631 25.41 27.77 -23.06
CA GLY A 631 26.12 27.98 -24.33
C GLY A 631 27.20 26.97 -24.70
N TYR A 632 27.32 25.85 -23.98
CA TYR A 632 28.15 24.73 -24.43
C TYR A 632 27.26 23.71 -25.14
N GLY A 633 27.43 23.59 -26.45
CA GLY A 633 26.68 22.64 -27.27
C GLY A 633 26.87 21.19 -26.80
N PRO A 634 25.98 20.26 -27.20
CA PRO A 634 25.86 18.89 -26.68
C PRO A 634 27.06 17.95 -26.91
N TYR A 635 28.19 18.47 -27.38
CA TYR A 635 29.40 17.72 -27.72
C TYR A 635 30.64 18.25 -27.01
N TYR A 636 30.49 19.19 -26.06
CA TYR A 636 31.60 19.73 -25.29
C TYR A 636 31.77 18.91 -24.00
N ASP A 637 32.91 18.21 -23.86
CA ASP A 637 33.30 17.58 -22.61
C ASP A 637 34.03 18.62 -21.73
N PRO A 638 33.44 19.08 -20.62
CA PRO A 638 34.05 20.10 -19.77
C PRO A 638 35.21 19.58 -18.91
N VAL A 639 35.41 18.26 -18.81
CA VAL A 639 36.54 17.63 -18.12
C VAL A 639 37.76 17.57 -19.04
N LEU A 640 37.53 17.41 -20.36
CA LEU A 640 38.59 17.25 -21.36
C LEU A 640 38.82 18.49 -22.25
N GLU A 641 37.97 19.52 -22.14
CA GLU A 641 37.99 20.75 -22.96
C GLU A 641 37.98 20.52 -24.49
N GLU A 642 37.42 19.41 -24.98
CA GLU A 642 37.39 19.06 -26.41
C GLU A 642 35.97 18.76 -26.95
N TYR A 643 35.78 18.95 -28.25
CA TYR A 643 34.57 18.57 -28.97
C TYR A 643 34.73 17.17 -29.57
N VAL A 644 33.86 16.24 -29.19
CA VAL A 644 33.90 14.86 -29.68
C VAL A 644 33.31 14.81 -31.10
N ASP A 645 34.19 14.59 -32.07
CA ASP A 645 33.84 14.37 -33.47
C ASP A 645 33.56 12.87 -33.65
N ASP A 646 32.32 12.49 -33.94
CA ASP A 646 32.02 11.12 -34.37
C ASP A 646 31.12 11.10 -35.60
N GLU A 647 31.42 10.11 -36.45
CA GLU A 647 31.07 10.05 -37.86
C GLU A 647 29.55 9.91 -38.12
N ASN A 648 29.01 10.89 -38.85
CA ASN A 648 27.80 10.90 -39.70
C ASN A 648 26.69 9.82 -39.49
N PRO A 649 25.67 10.08 -38.64
CA PRO A 649 24.43 9.30 -38.55
C PRO A 649 23.36 9.77 -39.56
N GLY A 650 23.76 10.06 -40.79
CA GLY A 650 22.87 10.66 -41.81
C GLY A 650 21.80 9.73 -42.42
N ASP A 651 21.82 8.42 -42.15
CA ASP A 651 20.94 7.44 -42.80
C ASP A 651 20.00 6.67 -41.84
N LEU A 652 19.86 7.09 -40.58
CA LEU A 652 18.99 6.43 -39.58
C LEU A 652 17.70 7.19 -39.24
N ASN A 653 17.41 8.32 -39.91
CA ASN A 653 16.30 9.19 -39.50
C ASN A 653 14.96 8.83 -40.17
N CYS A 654 13.92 8.61 -39.37
CA CYS A 654 12.56 8.28 -39.81
C CYS A 654 11.79 9.53 -40.25
N ASP A 655 11.89 9.90 -41.54
CA ASP A 655 11.24 11.07 -42.14
C ASP A 655 9.69 11.02 -42.03
N PRO A 656 9.07 11.88 -41.20
CA PRO A 656 7.62 11.89 -40.99
C PRO A 656 6.80 12.20 -42.25
N SER A 657 7.39 12.84 -43.26
CA SER A 657 6.70 13.14 -44.52
C SER A 657 6.46 11.89 -45.38
N LYS A 658 7.17 10.80 -45.10
CA LYS A 658 7.07 9.50 -45.78
C LYS A 658 6.35 8.44 -44.94
N ALA A 659 5.81 8.82 -43.78
CA ALA A 659 5.13 7.90 -42.87
C ALA A 659 3.90 7.24 -43.53
N PRO A 660 3.80 5.89 -43.53
CA PRO A 660 2.60 5.17 -43.93
C PRO A 660 1.38 5.59 -43.09
N LYS A 661 0.19 5.66 -43.70
CA LYS A 661 -1.04 6.17 -43.05
C LYS A 661 -2.01 5.07 -42.65
N SER A 662 -1.80 3.85 -43.11
CA SER A 662 -2.65 2.70 -42.83
C SER A 662 -1.82 1.43 -42.75
N LEU A 663 -2.36 0.38 -42.12
CA LEU A 663 -1.70 -0.94 -42.10
C LEU A 663 -1.48 -1.51 -43.51
N ASP A 664 -2.32 -1.16 -44.48
CA ASP A 664 -2.12 -1.57 -45.88
C ASP A 664 -0.96 -0.82 -46.54
N ASP A 665 -0.81 0.49 -46.28
CA ASP A 665 0.37 1.25 -46.70
C ASP A 665 1.63 0.71 -46.06
N MET A 666 1.56 0.31 -44.79
CA MET A 666 2.68 -0.25 -44.05
C MET A 666 3.10 -1.63 -44.60
N VAL A 667 2.14 -2.52 -44.88
CA VAL A 667 2.42 -3.81 -45.56
C VAL A 667 3.04 -3.59 -46.93
N ASN A 668 2.56 -2.61 -47.70
CA ASN A 668 3.16 -2.25 -48.99
C ASN A 668 4.58 -1.69 -48.83
N ALA A 669 4.84 -0.88 -47.79
CA ALA A 669 6.14 -0.34 -47.48
C ALA A 669 7.16 -1.43 -47.09
N VAL A 670 6.76 -2.41 -46.28
CA VAL A 670 7.58 -3.59 -45.94
C VAL A 670 7.90 -4.41 -47.19
N ASN A 671 6.90 -4.67 -48.04
CA ASN A 671 7.10 -5.47 -49.26
C ASN A 671 7.97 -4.78 -50.32
N SER A 672 7.93 -3.45 -50.38
CA SER A 672 8.67 -2.66 -51.38
C SER A 672 9.96 -2.03 -50.84
N ALA A 673 10.23 -2.16 -49.54
CA ALA A 673 11.30 -1.48 -48.80
C ALA A 673 11.30 0.05 -49.03
N SER A 674 10.11 0.66 -49.18
CA SER A 674 9.98 2.10 -49.48
C SER A 674 10.23 3.01 -48.29
N VAL A 675 10.34 2.45 -47.08
CA VAL A 675 10.65 3.13 -45.82
C VAL A 675 11.74 2.31 -45.10
N PRO A 676 12.74 2.93 -44.45
CA PRO A 676 13.81 2.20 -43.75
C PRO A 676 13.26 1.23 -42.69
N ALA A 677 13.90 0.05 -42.56
CA ALA A 677 13.45 -1.00 -41.66
C ALA A 677 13.42 -0.58 -40.19
N ILE A 678 14.38 0.26 -39.78
CA ILE A 678 14.44 0.84 -38.42
C ILE A 678 13.18 1.66 -38.06
N CYS A 679 12.43 2.14 -39.06
CA CYS A 679 11.23 2.93 -38.87
C CYS A 679 9.93 2.11 -38.87
N TRP A 680 9.99 0.81 -39.16
CA TRP A 680 8.78 0.01 -39.35
C TRP A 680 7.97 -0.12 -38.07
N ASP A 681 8.64 -0.30 -36.94
CA ASP A 681 7.96 -0.46 -35.67
C ASP A 681 7.34 0.86 -35.19
N GLN A 682 8.09 1.95 -35.30
CA GLN A 682 7.64 3.31 -34.98
C GLN A 682 6.38 3.70 -35.77
N TRP A 683 6.37 3.50 -37.09
CA TRP A 683 5.21 3.86 -37.91
C TRP A 683 4.00 2.96 -37.67
N THR A 684 4.22 1.67 -37.39
CA THR A 684 3.12 0.74 -37.10
C THR A 684 2.46 1.08 -35.77
N LEU A 685 3.23 1.39 -34.73
CA LEU A 685 2.69 1.83 -33.44
C LEU A 685 1.92 3.15 -33.57
N ASN A 686 2.43 4.10 -34.37
CA ASN A 686 1.72 5.35 -34.64
C ASN A 686 0.33 5.12 -35.29
N ILE A 687 0.23 4.19 -36.25
CA ILE A 687 -1.05 3.82 -36.87
C ILE A 687 -2.02 3.24 -35.83
N LEU A 688 -1.53 2.35 -34.95
CA LEU A 688 -2.35 1.74 -33.89
C LEU A 688 -2.81 2.78 -32.86
N PHE A 689 -1.91 3.66 -32.42
CA PHE A 689 -2.22 4.75 -31.49
C PHE A 689 -3.26 5.72 -32.07
N THR A 690 -3.08 6.14 -33.32
CA THR A 690 -4.05 7.01 -34.02
C THR A 690 -5.42 6.34 -34.15
N THR A 691 -5.46 5.02 -34.38
CA THR A 691 -6.69 4.24 -34.44
C THR A 691 -7.42 4.25 -33.08
N LEU A 692 -6.68 4.03 -31.98
CA LEU A 692 -7.23 4.04 -30.62
C LEU A 692 -7.82 5.42 -30.25
N VAL A 693 -7.10 6.50 -30.52
CA VAL A 693 -7.56 7.87 -30.22
C VAL A 693 -8.78 8.26 -31.06
N GLY A 694 -8.92 7.72 -32.27
CA GLY A 694 -10.08 7.93 -33.14
C GLY A 694 -11.37 7.24 -32.70
N PHE A 695 -11.30 6.23 -31.82
CA PHE A 695 -12.47 5.43 -31.44
C PHE A 695 -13.57 6.21 -30.72
N ASN A 696 -13.25 7.29 -30.01
CA ASN A 696 -14.27 8.07 -29.34
C ASN A 696 -15.25 8.73 -30.34
N ASP A 697 -14.73 9.20 -31.47
CA ASP A 697 -15.55 9.82 -32.52
C ASP A 697 -16.41 8.79 -33.25
N GLU A 698 -15.83 7.63 -33.56
CA GLU A 698 -16.54 6.49 -34.17
C GLU A 698 -17.64 5.96 -33.25
N PHE A 699 -17.32 5.73 -31.97
CA PHE A 699 -18.30 5.31 -30.97
C PHE A 699 -19.43 6.34 -30.82
N THR A 700 -19.11 7.64 -30.77
CA THR A 700 -20.13 8.69 -30.68
C THR A 700 -21.06 8.67 -31.89
N ALA A 701 -20.53 8.45 -33.09
CA ALA A 701 -21.32 8.33 -34.31
C ALA A 701 -22.23 7.08 -34.30
N SER A 702 -21.68 5.93 -33.91
CA SER A 702 -22.43 4.67 -33.80
C SER A 702 -23.47 4.71 -32.67
N ALA A 703 -23.17 5.32 -31.52
CA ALA A 703 -24.08 5.43 -30.38
C ALA A 703 -25.31 6.32 -30.67
N LYS A 704 -25.20 7.24 -31.63
CA LYS A 704 -26.29 8.15 -31.99
C LYS A 704 -27.52 7.38 -32.51
N GLY A 705 -28.61 7.43 -31.75
CA GLY A 705 -29.87 6.77 -32.08
C GLY A 705 -29.84 5.23 -31.95
N TYR A 706 -28.84 4.69 -31.27
CA TYR A 706 -28.62 3.25 -31.13
C TYR A 706 -29.71 2.55 -30.31
N ASP A 707 -30.07 3.12 -29.15
CA ASP A 707 -30.83 2.41 -28.10
C ASP A 707 -32.19 1.90 -28.61
N ASN A 708 -32.97 2.74 -29.30
CA ASN A 708 -34.27 2.31 -29.85
C ASN A 708 -34.16 1.20 -30.91
N LEU A 709 -33.06 1.17 -31.67
CA LEU A 709 -32.81 0.15 -32.69
C LEU A 709 -32.34 -1.16 -32.05
N TYR A 710 -31.56 -1.05 -30.97
CA TYR A 710 -31.16 -2.16 -30.13
C TYR A 710 -32.37 -2.80 -29.44
N ASP A 711 -33.27 -2.03 -28.83
CA ASP A 711 -34.49 -2.57 -28.18
C ASP A 711 -35.35 -3.38 -29.17
N ALA A 712 -35.47 -2.89 -30.42
CA ALA A 712 -36.18 -3.58 -31.48
C ALA A 712 -35.48 -4.89 -31.88
N TYR A 713 -34.14 -4.86 -31.92
CA TYR A 713 -33.30 -6.03 -32.18
C TYR A 713 -33.39 -7.07 -31.07
N GLU A 714 -33.18 -6.68 -29.80
CA GLU A 714 -33.28 -7.55 -28.63
C GLU A 714 -34.65 -8.22 -28.55
N GLY A 715 -35.71 -7.42 -28.69
CA GLY A 715 -37.08 -7.94 -28.67
C GLY A 715 -37.33 -8.96 -29.79
N TRP A 716 -36.75 -8.74 -30.97
CA TRP A 716 -36.81 -9.69 -32.08
C TRP A 716 -36.03 -10.98 -31.80
N VAL A 717 -34.83 -10.92 -31.23
CA VAL A 717 -34.06 -12.10 -30.83
C VAL A 717 -34.87 -12.95 -29.83
N LYS A 718 -35.37 -12.32 -28.76
CA LYS A 718 -36.22 -12.97 -27.74
C LYS A 718 -37.50 -13.60 -28.31
N ASP A 719 -38.09 -12.98 -29.33
CA ASP A 719 -39.27 -13.50 -30.03
C ASP A 719 -38.94 -14.68 -30.97
N SER A 720 -37.69 -14.83 -31.41
CA SER A 720 -37.29 -15.75 -32.49
C SER A 720 -36.73 -17.10 -32.01
N VAL A 721 -36.19 -17.20 -30.79
CA VAL A 721 -35.57 -18.43 -30.26
C VAL A 721 -36.51 -19.63 -30.28
N GLY A 722 -37.75 -19.47 -29.78
CA GLY A 722 -38.75 -20.53 -29.74
C GLY A 722 -39.11 -21.08 -31.13
N PRO A 723 -39.56 -20.24 -32.08
CA PRO A 723 -39.86 -20.67 -33.45
C PRO A 723 -38.69 -21.36 -34.17
N GLN A 724 -37.46 -20.91 -33.94
CA GLN A 724 -36.27 -21.51 -34.54
C GLN A 724 -35.98 -22.91 -33.99
N LEU A 725 -36.08 -23.10 -32.66
CA LEU A 725 -35.97 -24.42 -32.04
C LEU A 725 -37.09 -25.36 -32.50
N GLU A 726 -38.31 -24.85 -32.66
CA GLU A 726 -39.44 -25.65 -33.18
C GLU A 726 -39.19 -26.12 -34.61
N SER A 727 -38.61 -25.27 -35.48
CA SER A 727 -38.22 -25.62 -36.84
C SER A 727 -37.04 -26.61 -36.86
N PHE A 728 -36.04 -26.39 -36.01
CA PHE A 728 -34.88 -27.27 -35.89
C PHE A 728 -35.24 -28.67 -35.36
N MET A 729 -36.28 -28.73 -34.53
CA MET A 729 -36.88 -29.96 -33.99
C MET A 729 -38.19 -30.34 -34.71
N ALA A 730 -38.40 -29.85 -35.94
CA ALA A 730 -39.57 -30.20 -36.75
C ALA A 730 -39.64 -31.72 -36.94
N VAL A 731 -40.84 -32.30 -36.85
CA VAL A 731 -40.98 -33.76 -36.95
C VAL A 731 -40.57 -34.23 -38.34
N ASP A 732 -39.76 -35.28 -38.42
CA ASP A 732 -39.20 -35.91 -39.64
C ASP A 732 -38.22 -35.05 -40.46
N THR A 733 -38.32 -33.71 -40.45
CA THR A 733 -37.48 -32.82 -41.26
C THR A 733 -36.46 -32.02 -40.47
N GLY A 734 -36.63 -31.90 -39.16
CA GLY A 734 -35.74 -31.13 -38.30
C GLY A 734 -34.37 -31.79 -38.17
N GLU A 735 -33.31 -31.07 -38.55
CA GLU A 735 -31.93 -31.54 -38.45
C GLU A 735 -31.51 -31.84 -37.00
N GLY A 736 -32.15 -31.19 -36.02
CA GLY A 736 -31.89 -31.43 -34.59
C GLY A 736 -32.32 -32.82 -34.12
N ASN A 737 -33.22 -33.50 -34.83
CA ASN A 737 -33.68 -34.84 -34.43
C ASN A 737 -32.57 -35.89 -34.45
N GLN A 738 -31.48 -35.69 -35.21
CA GLN A 738 -30.39 -36.66 -35.28
C GLN A 738 -29.69 -36.87 -33.93
N TYR A 739 -29.76 -35.89 -33.02
CA TYR A 739 -29.11 -35.93 -31.71
C TYR A 739 -29.98 -36.59 -30.61
N PHE A 740 -31.19 -37.03 -30.95
CA PHE A 740 -32.16 -37.57 -30.00
C PHE A 740 -32.56 -38.99 -30.34
N ASP A 741 -32.91 -39.75 -29.29
CA ASP A 741 -33.75 -40.93 -29.41
C ASP A 741 -35.18 -40.59 -29.00
N CYS A 742 -36.17 -41.24 -29.62
CA CYS A 742 -37.57 -40.99 -29.42
C CYS A 742 -38.35 -42.28 -29.11
N VAL A 743 -39.40 -42.13 -28.31
CA VAL A 743 -40.43 -43.15 -28.13
C VAL A 743 -41.77 -42.60 -28.62
N LEU A 744 -42.35 -43.26 -29.63
CA LEU A 744 -43.65 -42.91 -30.18
C LEU A 744 -44.77 -43.67 -29.45
N THR A 745 -45.81 -42.96 -29.04
CA THR A 745 -47.09 -43.53 -28.64
C THR A 745 -48.15 -43.12 -29.64
N LEU A 746 -48.68 -44.06 -30.42
CA LEU A 746 -49.73 -43.81 -31.42
C LEU A 746 -51.04 -44.45 -30.98
N SER A 747 -52.11 -43.67 -30.85
CA SER A 747 -53.44 -44.15 -30.46
C SER A 747 -53.43 -45.07 -29.22
N GLY A 748 -52.56 -44.78 -28.24
CA GLY A 748 -52.41 -45.55 -27.00
C GLY A 748 -51.40 -46.71 -27.03
N HIS A 749 -50.81 -47.03 -28.19
CA HIS A 749 -49.76 -48.05 -28.31
C HIS A 749 -48.36 -47.43 -28.31
N LYS A 750 -47.50 -47.86 -27.39
CA LYS A 750 -46.11 -47.39 -27.23
C LYS A 750 -45.16 -48.29 -28.02
N TYR A 751 -44.39 -47.70 -28.93
CA TYR A 751 -43.39 -48.39 -29.77
C TYR A 751 -42.03 -48.42 -29.09
N ASP A 752 -41.13 -49.29 -29.57
CA ASP A 752 -39.75 -49.35 -29.09
C ASP A 752 -38.98 -48.06 -29.39
N LYS A 753 -37.98 -47.77 -28.54
CA LYS A 753 -37.10 -46.62 -28.65
C LYS A 753 -36.27 -46.68 -29.94
N MET A 754 -36.22 -45.59 -30.70
CA MET A 754 -35.43 -45.46 -31.94
C MET A 754 -34.84 -44.05 -32.07
N GLY A 755 -33.87 -43.84 -32.96
CA GLY A 755 -33.40 -42.49 -33.27
C GLY A 755 -34.53 -41.62 -33.82
N CYS A 756 -34.69 -40.38 -33.34
CA CYS A 756 -35.81 -39.52 -33.71
C CYS A 756 -35.86 -39.23 -35.22
N GLN A 757 -34.71 -39.26 -35.91
CA GLN A 757 -34.62 -39.10 -37.36
C GLN A 757 -35.25 -40.26 -38.16
N TYR A 758 -35.59 -41.37 -37.50
CA TYR A 758 -36.18 -42.56 -38.12
C TYR A 758 -37.67 -42.74 -37.81
N LEU A 759 -38.29 -41.81 -37.07
CA LEU A 759 -39.70 -41.91 -36.64
C LEU A 759 -40.69 -42.03 -37.81
N GLY A 760 -40.52 -41.24 -38.87
CA GLY A 760 -41.34 -41.32 -40.08
C GLY A 760 -42.84 -41.11 -39.82
N ILE A 761 -43.18 -40.09 -39.03
CA ILE A 761 -44.54 -39.77 -38.57
C ILE A 761 -45.49 -39.35 -39.68
N ASN A 762 -44.98 -38.87 -40.82
CA ASN A 762 -45.77 -38.62 -42.04
C ASN A 762 -46.59 -39.84 -42.52
N LYS A 763 -46.32 -41.05 -42.01
CA LYS A 763 -47.11 -42.27 -42.27
C LYS A 763 -48.33 -42.42 -41.37
N PHE A 764 -48.52 -41.54 -40.38
CA PHE A 764 -49.51 -41.66 -39.30
C PHE A 764 -50.31 -40.37 -39.08
N GLU A 765 -50.44 -39.51 -40.10
CA GLU A 765 -51.17 -38.24 -40.07
C GLU A 765 -52.62 -38.37 -39.56
N ASP A 766 -53.21 -39.57 -39.68
CA ASP A 766 -54.59 -39.89 -39.30
C ASP A 766 -54.78 -40.33 -37.83
N GLY A 767 -53.77 -40.18 -36.96
CA GLY A 767 -53.80 -40.63 -35.56
C GLY A 767 -53.37 -39.57 -34.53
N SER A 768 -53.83 -39.72 -33.28
CA SER A 768 -53.27 -38.96 -32.15
C SER A 768 -51.95 -39.63 -31.72
N TRP A 769 -50.91 -38.82 -31.54
CA TRP A 769 -49.59 -39.31 -31.20
C TRP A 769 -48.92 -38.49 -30.10
N THR A 770 -48.04 -39.14 -29.34
CA THR A 770 -47.13 -38.51 -28.39
C THR A 770 -45.71 -38.99 -28.66
N ILE A 771 -44.77 -38.07 -28.79
CA ILE A 771 -43.34 -38.36 -28.94
C ILE A 771 -42.64 -37.99 -27.63
N GLU A 772 -41.92 -38.93 -27.06
CA GLU A 772 -41.06 -38.73 -25.89
C GLU A 772 -39.61 -38.66 -26.34
N TYR A 773 -38.97 -37.50 -26.17
CA TYR A 773 -37.59 -37.24 -26.60
C TYR A 773 -36.60 -37.58 -25.48
N SER A 774 -35.46 -38.15 -25.86
CA SER A 774 -34.31 -38.44 -25.00
C SER A 774 -33.04 -37.97 -25.71
N LEU A 775 -32.37 -36.97 -25.16
CA LEU A 775 -31.13 -36.43 -25.72
C LEU A 775 -30.04 -37.52 -25.69
N ARG A 776 -29.51 -37.89 -26.86
CA ARG A 776 -28.47 -38.93 -27.01
C ARG A 776 -27.08 -38.31 -27.12
N ASP A 777 -26.97 -37.24 -27.91
CA ASP A 777 -25.73 -36.51 -28.15
C ASP A 777 -25.94 -35.05 -27.74
N SER A 778 -25.63 -34.78 -26.47
CA SER A 778 -25.79 -33.45 -25.87
C SER A 778 -24.89 -32.42 -26.55
N ASP A 779 -23.61 -32.76 -26.69
CA ASP A 779 -22.60 -31.82 -27.17
C ASP A 779 -22.81 -31.50 -28.65
N GLY A 780 -23.12 -32.52 -29.47
CA GLY A 780 -23.47 -32.32 -30.87
C GLY A 780 -24.75 -31.49 -31.07
N PHE A 781 -25.76 -31.67 -30.21
CA PHE A 781 -27.00 -30.88 -30.29
C PHE A 781 -26.76 -29.40 -30.00
N TYR A 782 -26.08 -29.08 -28.89
CA TYR A 782 -25.83 -27.69 -28.52
C TYR A 782 -24.88 -27.01 -29.50
N ALA A 783 -23.83 -27.71 -29.97
CA ALA A 783 -22.95 -27.19 -31.00
C ALA A 783 -23.69 -26.88 -32.30
N ALA A 784 -24.65 -27.73 -32.72
CA ALA A 784 -25.44 -27.49 -33.93
C ALA A 784 -26.51 -26.41 -33.74
N ALA A 785 -27.14 -26.33 -32.58
CA ALA A 785 -28.10 -25.26 -32.25
C ALA A 785 -27.39 -23.89 -32.26
N LEU A 786 -26.16 -23.86 -31.77
CA LEU A 786 -25.30 -22.71 -31.86
C LEU A 786 -24.89 -22.38 -33.31
N ASP A 787 -24.21 -23.30 -33.98
CA ASP A 787 -23.59 -23.07 -35.29
C ASP A 787 -24.62 -22.69 -36.36
N LYS A 788 -25.80 -23.30 -36.30
CA LYS A 788 -26.84 -23.14 -37.34
C LYS A 788 -27.92 -22.12 -37.00
N LEU A 789 -28.15 -21.84 -35.72
CA LEU A 789 -29.26 -20.97 -35.28
C LEU A 789 -28.77 -19.76 -34.46
N GLY A 790 -27.54 -19.76 -33.97
CA GLY A 790 -27.05 -18.75 -33.02
C GLY A 790 -27.81 -18.78 -31.69
N ILE A 791 -28.24 -19.96 -31.23
CA ILE A 791 -28.98 -20.12 -29.97
C ILE A 791 -28.08 -20.76 -28.92
N GLU A 792 -27.86 -20.06 -27.82
CA GLU A 792 -27.06 -20.56 -26.70
C GLU A 792 -27.74 -21.70 -25.94
N LYS A 793 -26.92 -22.59 -25.37
CA LYS A 793 -27.37 -23.72 -24.54
C LYS A 793 -28.34 -23.29 -23.44
N ASP A 794 -28.05 -22.18 -22.75
CA ASP A 794 -28.83 -21.70 -21.61
C ASP A 794 -30.18 -21.07 -22.02
N TRP A 795 -30.39 -20.82 -23.31
CA TRP A 795 -31.68 -20.36 -23.84
C TRP A 795 -32.63 -21.51 -24.16
N ILE A 796 -32.16 -22.76 -24.02
CA ILE A 796 -32.88 -23.98 -24.33
C ILE A 796 -33.30 -24.69 -23.03
N ALA A 797 -34.60 -24.89 -22.87
CA ALA A 797 -35.19 -25.75 -21.87
C ALA A 797 -35.76 -27.03 -22.50
N PHE A 798 -36.12 -28.01 -21.69
CA PHE A 798 -36.84 -29.21 -22.14
C PHE A 798 -38.24 -29.24 -21.55
N GLY A 799 -39.25 -29.38 -22.40
CA GLY A 799 -40.64 -29.21 -22.00
C GLY A 799 -41.62 -30.09 -22.77
N SER A 800 -42.89 -29.95 -22.42
CA SER A 800 -43.99 -30.55 -23.17
C SER A 800 -44.60 -29.54 -24.12
N ILE A 801 -44.65 -29.87 -25.40
CA ILE A 801 -45.21 -29.02 -26.47
C ILE A 801 -46.46 -29.71 -27.02
N GLU A 802 -47.61 -29.06 -26.91
CA GLU A 802 -48.84 -29.53 -27.54
C GLU A 802 -49.03 -28.80 -28.87
N LEU A 803 -49.06 -29.56 -29.97
CA LEU A 803 -49.24 -28.99 -31.30
C LEU A 803 -50.73 -28.71 -31.55
N PRO A 804 -51.07 -27.77 -32.47
CA PRO A 804 -52.44 -27.49 -32.84
C PRO A 804 -53.19 -28.77 -33.22
N SER A 805 -54.36 -28.98 -32.61
CA SER A 805 -55.15 -30.18 -32.88
C SER A 805 -55.68 -30.18 -34.31
N SER A 806 -55.39 -31.24 -35.07
CA SER A 806 -55.94 -31.45 -36.41
C SER A 806 -57.26 -32.21 -36.35
N CYS A 807 -58.05 -32.11 -37.42
CA CYS A 807 -59.34 -32.75 -37.54
C CYS A 807 -59.27 -33.94 -38.49
N ARG A 808 -59.68 -35.12 -38.02
CA ARG A 808 -59.89 -36.26 -38.92
C ARG A 808 -61.35 -36.35 -39.32
N ASP A 809 -61.62 -36.21 -40.62
CA ASP A 809 -62.93 -36.56 -41.17
C ASP A 809 -63.14 -38.08 -41.08
N ALA A 810 -64.25 -38.50 -40.47
CA ALA A 810 -64.62 -39.90 -40.39
C ALA A 810 -65.03 -40.40 -41.79
N GLY A 811 -64.05 -40.82 -42.58
CA GLY A 811 -64.24 -41.23 -43.96
C GLY A 811 -65.35 -42.26 -44.16
N SER A 812 -66.12 -42.07 -45.23
CA SER A 812 -66.37 -43.15 -46.18
C SER A 812 -66.89 -42.56 -47.49
N ASP A 813 -66.34 -43.05 -48.60
CA ASP A 813 -66.99 -43.10 -49.90
C ASP A 813 -68.40 -43.70 -49.78
N ARG A 814 -69.43 -42.85 -49.60
CA ARG A 814 -70.85 -43.07 -49.98
C ARG A 814 -71.70 -41.85 -49.61
N PRO A 815 -72.45 -41.27 -50.57
CA PRO A 815 -73.35 -40.16 -50.30
C PRO A 815 -74.58 -40.68 -49.55
N THR A 816 -74.71 -40.33 -48.27
CA THR A 816 -75.98 -40.46 -47.54
C THR A 816 -76.59 -39.09 -47.36
N VAL A 817 -77.70 -38.86 -48.05
CA VAL A 817 -78.53 -37.67 -47.94
C VAL A 817 -79.18 -37.66 -46.57
N GLY A 818 -78.88 -36.64 -45.77
CA GLY A 818 -79.61 -36.31 -44.53
C GLY A 818 -79.01 -36.87 -43.23
N ALA A 819 -77.94 -36.26 -42.72
CA ALA A 819 -77.59 -36.19 -41.30
C ALA A 819 -76.51 -35.10 -41.11
N GLY A 820 -76.55 -34.36 -40.01
CA GLY A 820 -75.69 -33.18 -39.76
C GLY A 820 -74.18 -33.45 -39.80
N SER A 821 -73.41 -32.37 -39.83
CA SER A 821 -71.95 -32.37 -39.64
C SER A 821 -71.54 -33.43 -38.60
N ARG A 822 -70.77 -34.43 -39.03
CA ARG A 822 -70.17 -35.38 -38.08
C ARG A 822 -69.19 -34.59 -37.20
N PRO A 823 -69.15 -34.84 -35.89
CA PRO A 823 -68.23 -34.14 -35.01
C PRO A 823 -66.80 -34.51 -35.39
N CYS A 824 -65.98 -33.48 -35.61
CA CYS A 824 -64.55 -33.58 -35.79
C CYS A 824 -63.92 -34.49 -34.73
N ILE A 825 -63.22 -35.55 -35.13
CA ILE A 825 -62.38 -36.29 -34.19
C ILE A 825 -61.11 -35.46 -34.01
N LYS A 826 -61.02 -34.80 -32.85
CA LYS A 826 -59.86 -34.00 -32.46
C LYS A 826 -58.64 -34.91 -32.31
N LEU A 827 -57.69 -34.79 -33.22
CA LEU A 827 -56.38 -35.42 -33.09
C LEU A 827 -55.51 -34.58 -32.16
N THR A 828 -54.86 -35.22 -31.21
CA THR A 828 -53.93 -34.58 -30.28
C THR A 828 -52.52 -35.03 -30.61
N HIS A 829 -51.64 -34.06 -30.87
CA HIS A 829 -50.24 -34.28 -31.18
C HIS A 829 -49.40 -33.62 -30.09
N LYS A 830 -48.56 -34.40 -29.42
CA LYS A 830 -47.79 -33.94 -28.27
C LYS A 830 -46.32 -34.35 -28.38
N LYS A 831 -45.42 -33.43 -28.07
CA LYS A 831 -44.01 -33.71 -27.82
C LYS A 831 -43.76 -33.57 -26.31
N THR A 832 -43.02 -34.50 -25.74
CA THR A 832 -42.64 -34.48 -24.32
C THR A 832 -41.13 -34.53 -24.21
N ASN A 833 -40.59 -33.76 -23.26
CA ASN A 833 -39.15 -33.56 -23.10
C ASN A 833 -38.45 -33.07 -24.37
N ALA A 834 -39.15 -32.27 -25.19
CA ALA A 834 -38.60 -31.69 -26.41
C ALA A 834 -37.90 -30.36 -26.09
N PRO A 835 -36.82 -30.01 -26.82
CA PRO A 835 -36.20 -28.68 -26.72
C PRO A 835 -37.23 -27.58 -26.98
N THR A 836 -37.24 -26.58 -26.11
CA THR A 836 -38.07 -25.37 -26.20
C THR A 836 -37.29 -24.18 -25.66
N SER A 837 -37.77 -22.96 -25.90
CA SER A 837 -37.11 -21.76 -25.39
C SER A 837 -37.39 -21.58 -23.89
N VAL A 838 -36.41 -21.07 -23.15
CA VAL A 838 -36.64 -20.52 -21.80
C VAL A 838 -37.58 -19.32 -21.84
N GLY A 839 -38.03 -18.83 -20.68
CA GLY A 839 -38.78 -17.58 -20.60
C GLY A 839 -37.99 -16.42 -21.22
N LYS A 840 -38.66 -15.50 -21.92
CA LYS A 840 -37.99 -14.36 -22.60
C LYS A 840 -37.18 -13.48 -21.64
N ASP A 841 -37.57 -13.45 -20.38
CA ASP A 841 -36.87 -12.79 -19.27
C ASP A 841 -35.51 -13.43 -18.95
N LYS A 842 -35.28 -14.68 -19.37
CA LYS A 842 -34.04 -15.42 -19.15
C LYS A 842 -33.11 -15.43 -20.37
N ILE A 843 -33.56 -14.89 -21.50
CA ILE A 843 -32.74 -14.70 -22.70
C ILE A 843 -32.05 -13.35 -22.55
N ASN A 844 -30.73 -13.35 -22.42
CA ASN A 844 -29.96 -12.13 -22.28
C ASN A 844 -29.23 -11.83 -23.60
N VAL A 845 -29.57 -10.73 -24.25
CA VAL A 845 -28.89 -10.28 -25.47
C VAL A 845 -27.92 -9.19 -25.04
N THR A 846 -26.62 -9.31 -25.32
CA THR A 846 -25.66 -8.27 -24.93
C THR A 846 -25.86 -6.98 -25.71
N ASN A 847 -25.68 -5.84 -25.05
CA ASN A 847 -25.62 -4.50 -25.64
C ASN A 847 -24.16 -4.06 -25.86
N PRO A 848 -23.58 -4.13 -27.09
CA PRO A 848 -22.21 -3.70 -27.36
C PRO A 848 -21.88 -2.25 -26.96
N LYS A 849 -22.89 -1.37 -26.87
CA LYS A 849 -22.70 -0.01 -26.39
C LYS A 849 -22.24 0.03 -24.93
N GLU A 850 -22.84 -0.79 -24.07
CA GLU A 850 -22.50 -0.87 -22.65
C GLU A 850 -21.10 -1.47 -22.43
N VAL A 851 -20.70 -2.41 -23.30
CA VAL A 851 -19.36 -3.01 -23.32
C VAL A 851 -18.28 -1.97 -23.56
N ILE A 852 -18.47 -1.15 -24.60
CA ILE A 852 -17.52 -0.09 -24.96
C ILE A 852 -17.48 0.96 -23.85
N GLN A 853 -18.64 1.35 -23.29
CA GLN A 853 -18.71 2.31 -22.19
C GLN A 853 -17.96 1.83 -20.94
N ALA A 854 -18.04 0.54 -20.61
CA ALA A 854 -17.28 -0.05 -19.50
C ALA A 854 -15.77 -0.05 -19.77
N ALA A 855 -15.33 -0.12 -21.03
CA ALA A 855 -13.92 -0.18 -21.41
C ALA A 855 -13.25 1.21 -21.52
N MET A 856 -14.02 2.31 -21.57
CA MET A 856 -13.50 3.67 -21.80
C MET A 856 -12.39 4.12 -20.83
N PRO A 857 -12.45 3.85 -19.51
CA PRO A 857 -11.37 4.21 -18.58
C PRO A 857 -10.04 3.52 -18.95
N ASN A 858 -10.09 2.22 -19.25
CA ASN A 858 -8.92 1.42 -19.62
C ASN A 858 -8.35 1.82 -21.00
N MET A 859 -9.17 2.39 -21.88
CA MET A 859 -8.70 2.94 -23.17
C MET A 859 -7.83 4.17 -22.97
N SER A 860 -8.12 5.00 -21.97
CA SER A 860 -7.31 6.20 -21.66
C SER A 860 -5.95 5.80 -21.08
N ALA A 861 -5.93 4.78 -20.23
CA ALA A 861 -4.70 4.21 -19.70
C ALA A 861 -3.87 3.53 -20.81
N LEU A 862 -4.51 2.72 -21.67
CA LEU A 862 -3.84 2.11 -22.83
C LEU A 862 -3.26 3.18 -23.77
N ALA A 863 -3.99 4.27 -24.03
CA ALA A 863 -3.46 5.36 -24.84
C ALA A 863 -2.22 6.01 -24.19
N SER A 864 -2.20 6.15 -22.87
CA SER A 864 -1.04 6.69 -22.14
C SER A 864 0.16 5.75 -22.26
N SER A 865 -0.01 4.45 -22.04
CA SER A 865 1.05 3.44 -22.19
C SER A 865 1.59 3.38 -23.63
N LEU A 866 0.72 3.44 -24.64
CA LEU A 866 1.16 3.44 -26.04
C LEU A 866 1.85 4.75 -26.46
N MET A 867 1.49 5.88 -25.84
CA MET A 867 2.18 7.15 -26.07
C MET A 867 3.61 7.11 -25.54
N ILE A 868 3.83 6.54 -24.35
CA ILE A 868 5.17 6.34 -23.77
C ILE A 868 6.00 5.41 -24.66
N ALA A 869 5.47 4.23 -25.02
CA ALA A 869 6.15 3.29 -25.93
C ALA A 869 6.47 3.91 -27.29
N GLN A 870 5.64 4.84 -27.77
CA GLN A 870 5.90 5.57 -29.02
C GLN A 870 7.05 6.56 -28.90
N VAL A 871 7.21 7.21 -27.75
CA VAL A 871 8.38 8.07 -27.46
C VAL A 871 9.64 7.20 -27.38
N ASP A 872 9.58 6.10 -26.65
CA ASP A 872 10.75 5.22 -26.42
C ASP A 872 11.23 4.56 -27.72
N LEU A 873 10.30 4.08 -28.57
CA LEU A 873 10.62 3.56 -29.90
C LEU A 873 11.17 4.62 -30.85
N THR A 874 10.76 5.89 -30.68
CA THR A 874 11.25 7.00 -31.50
C THR A 874 12.66 7.43 -31.09
N LEU A 875 12.96 7.36 -29.79
CA LEU A 875 14.28 7.68 -29.22
C LEU A 875 15.23 6.48 -29.22
N HIS A 876 14.76 5.29 -29.60
CA HIS A 876 15.49 4.02 -29.53
C HIS A 876 16.01 3.66 -28.13
N VAL A 877 15.24 4.04 -27.10
CA VAL A 877 15.53 3.73 -25.67
C VAL A 877 14.60 2.66 -25.10
N ASN A 878 13.70 2.12 -25.92
CA ASN A 878 12.74 1.09 -25.52
C ASN A 878 13.44 -0.20 -25.05
N GLU A 879 13.01 -0.76 -23.93
CA GLU A 879 13.53 -2.01 -23.35
C GLU A 879 12.90 -3.26 -23.96
N ALA A 880 11.64 -3.16 -24.40
CA ALA A 880 10.91 -4.23 -25.10
C ALA A 880 11.26 -4.25 -26.60
N GLU A 881 11.22 -5.42 -27.23
CA GLU A 881 11.36 -5.49 -28.69
C GLU A 881 10.18 -4.77 -29.37
N GLY A 882 10.45 -3.92 -30.38
CA GLY A 882 9.40 -3.14 -31.05
C GLY A 882 8.27 -4.00 -31.63
N GLY A 883 8.61 -5.20 -32.13
CA GLY A 883 7.64 -6.20 -32.58
C GLY A 883 6.71 -6.73 -31.47
N ASP A 884 7.20 -6.80 -30.22
CA ASP A 884 6.42 -7.21 -29.05
C ASP A 884 5.47 -6.10 -28.62
N ILE A 885 5.93 -4.84 -28.62
CA ILE A 885 5.11 -3.65 -28.35
C ILE A 885 3.90 -3.60 -29.30
N ILE A 886 4.16 -3.74 -30.60
CA ILE A 886 3.11 -3.71 -31.64
C ILE A 886 2.16 -4.90 -31.53
N THR A 887 2.71 -6.10 -31.29
CA THR A 887 1.90 -7.32 -31.19
C THR A 887 0.94 -7.24 -30.01
N ALA A 888 1.43 -6.75 -28.86
CA ALA A 888 0.64 -6.60 -27.66
C ALA A 888 -0.45 -5.53 -27.83
N ALA A 889 -0.12 -4.36 -28.39
CA ALA A 889 -1.06 -3.27 -28.61
C ALA A 889 -2.22 -3.62 -29.57
N SER A 890 -1.96 -4.48 -30.56
CA SER A 890 -2.90 -4.73 -31.66
C SER A 890 -4.24 -5.35 -31.24
N MET A 891 -4.22 -6.34 -30.35
CA MET A 891 -5.40 -7.14 -29.99
C MET A 891 -6.50 -6.35 -29.27
N PRO A 892 -6.23 -5.58 -28.18
CA PRO A 892 -7.27 -4.80 -27.51
C PRO A 892 -7.84 -3.70 -28.41
N ILE A 893 -7.01 -3.08 -29.27
CA ILE A 893 -7.46 -2.03 -30.21
C ILE A 893 -8.45 -2.61 -31.23
N PHE A 894 -8.12 -3.72 -31.89
CA PHE A 894 -9.02 -4.28 -32.90
C PHE A 894 -10.30 -4.88 -32.32
N MET A 895 -10.31 -5.26 -31.04
CA MET A 895 -11.53 -5.68 -30.37
C MET A 895 -12.53 -4.55 -30.15
N LEU A 896 -12.04 -3.36 -29.81
CA LEU A 896 -12.89 -2.18 -29.70
C LEU A 896 -13.50 -1.81 -31.06
N GLU A 897 -12.70 -1.89 -32.13
CA GLU A 897 -13.19 -1.68 -33.50
C GLU A 897 -14.31 -2.69 -33.87
N GLN A 898 -14.14 -3.96 -33.50
CA GLN A 898 -15.15 -5.00 -33.74
C GLN A 898 -16.45 -4.75 -32.97
N ALA A 899 -16.37 -4.23 -31.74
CA ALA A 899 -17.55 -3.88 -30.95
C ALA A 899 -18.35 -2.71 -31.58
N ILE A 900 -17.66 -1.68 -32.08
CA ILE A 900 -18.29 -0.55 -32.79
C ILE A 900 -18.98 -1.05 -34.07
N ARG A 901 -18.32 -1.90 -34.87
CA ARG A 901 -18.94 -2.51 -36.06
C ARG A 901 -20.19 -3.32 -35.72
N SER A 902 -20.19 -4.01 -34.59
CA SER A 902 -21.38 -4.72 -34.13
C SER A 902 -22.54 -3.79 -33.78
N MET A 903 -22.25 -2.62 -33.18
CA MET A 903 -23.28 -1.60 -32.99
C MET A 903 -23.90 -1.18 -34.32
N ASP A 904 -23.09 -0.91 -35.35
CA ASP A 904 -23.61 -0.50 -36.66
C ASP A 904 -24.44 -1.59 -37.35
N ASN A 905 -24.03 -2.85 -37.25
CA ASN A 905 -24.79 -3.99 -37.75
C ASN A 905 -26.15 -4.11 -37.03
N ILE A 906 -26.17 -3.99 -35.71
CA ILE A 906 -27.39 -4.01 -34.91
C ILE A 906 -28.32 -2.85 -35.30
N LYS A 907 -27.78 -1.64 -35.52
CA LYS A 907 -28.60 -0.51 -36.01
C LYS A 907 -29.23 -0.81 -37.35
N ALA A 908 -28.47 -1.36 -38.30
CA ALA A 908 -28.97 -1.70 -39.61
C ALA A 908 -30.10 -2.75 -39.54
N ILE A 909 -29.96 -3.75 -38.67
CA ILE A 909 -30.96 -4.80 -38.47
C ILE A 909 -32.19 -4.26 -37.72
N GLY A 910 -32.00 -3.52 -36.63
CA GLY A 910 -33.06 -2.88 -35.87
C GLY A 910 -33.92 -1.95 -36.74
N SER A 911 -33.29 -1.19 -37.64
CA SER A 911 -33.99 -0.36 -38.63
C SER A 911 -34.88 -1.20 -39.56
N LYS A 912 -34.36 -2.32 -40.09
CA LYS A 912 -35.14 -3.24 -40.94
C LYS A 912 -36.31 -3.88 -40.19
N ILE A 913 -36.11 -4.26 -38.91
CA ILE A 913 -37.17 -4.84 -38.06
C ILE A 913 -38.31 -3.84 -37.87
N ILE A 914 -37.99 -2.56 -37.65
CA ILE A 914 -38.96 -1.48 -37.48
C ILE A 914 -39.70 -1.18 -38.80
N GLU A 915 -38.98 -1.19 -39.94
CA GLU A 915 -39.55 -0.88 -41.26
C GLU A 915 -40.45 -1.98 -41.84
N GLU A 916 -40.10 -3.28 -41.68
CA GLU A 916 -40.76 -4.35 -42.45
C GLU A 916 -41.92 -5.07 -41.75
N ASN A 917 -42.30 -4.67 -40.52
CA ASN A 917 -43.36 -5.29 -39.71
C ASN A 917 -43.04 -6.78 -39.42
N LYS A 918 -42.75 -7.10 -38.15
CA LYS A 918 -42.19 -8.37 -37.61
C LYS A 918 -42.49 -9.67 -38.40
N LYS A 919 -43.68 -9.84 -38.98
CA LYS A 919 -44.14 -11.07 -39.64
C LYS A 919 -43.44 -11.46 -40.94
N LYS A 920 -42.93 -10.51 -41.74
CA LYS A 920 -42.33 -10.84 -43.06
C LYS A 920 -40.85 -11.25 -42.97
N LEU A 921 -40.16 -10.83 -41.89
CA LEU A 921 -38.74 -11.12 -41.61
C LEU A 921 -38.50 -12.50 -40.97
N ILE A 922 -39.56 -13.12 -40.41
CA ILE A 922 -39.49 -14.29 -39.51
C ILE A 922 -39.02 -15.59 -40.16
N LEU A 923 -38.75 -15.71 -41.47
CA LEU A 923 -38.35 -17.02 -42.03
C LEU A 923 -37.12 -17.02 -42.94
N GLU A 924 -36.86 -15.97 -43.72
CA GLU A 924 -35.73 -15.98 -44.69
C GLU A 924 -34.40 -15.43 -44.12
N ILE A 925 -34.44 -14.70 -42.99
CA ILE A 925 -33.25 -14.01 -42.41
C ILE A 925 -32.79 -14.65 -41.08
N LEU A 926 -33.58 -15.59 -40.52
CA LEU A 926 -33.51 -16.05 -39.13
C LEU A 926 -32.16 -16.57 -38.63
N SER A 927 -31.44 -17.36 -39.43
CA SER A 927 -30.14 -17.92 -39.03
C SER A 927 -28.99 -16.96 -39.33
N ILE A 928 -29.02 -16.28 -40.48
CA ILE A 928 -27.93 -15.40 -40.93
C ILE A 928 -27.72 -14.24 -39.97
N VAL A 929 -28.78 -13.66 -39.40
CA VAL A 929 -28.67 -12.48 -38.52
C VAL A 929 -28.16 -12.81 -37.11
N LEU A 930 -28.48 -13.99 -36.56
CA LEU A 930 -27.95 -14.43 -35.26
C LEU A 930 -26.52 -14.94 -35.38
N ILE A 931 -26.15 -15.54 -36.52
CA ILE A 931 -24.78 -16.01 -36.79
C ILE A 931 -23.83 -14.84 -37.13
N ALA A 932 -24.31 -13.79 -37.82
CA ALA A 932 -23.47 -12.69 -38.29
C ALA A 932 -23.11 -11.64 -37.22
N ILE A 933 -23.72 -11.68 -36.04
CA ILE A 933 -23.38 -10.79 -34.92
C ILE A 933 -22.56 -11.59 -33.90
N PRO A 934 -21.24 -11.34 -33.77
CA PRO A 934 -20.32 -12.16 -32.98
C PRO A 934 -20.52 -12.05 -31.46
N PHE A 935 -21.63 -11.48 -30.98
CA PHE A 935 -21.95 -11.27 -29.56
C PHE A 935 -23.02 -12.25 -29.03
N ILE A 936 -23.48 -13.23 -29.84
CA ILE A 936 -24.71 -14.00 -29.58
C ILE A 936 -24.53 -15.55 -29.60
N GLY A 937 -23.40 -16.08 -30.07
CA GLY A 937 -23.13 -17.54 -30.07
C GLY A 937 -22.11 -17.99 -29.02
N GLU A 938 -21.94 -19.27 -28.61
CA GLU A 938 -21.07 -19.69 -27.47
C GLU A 938 -19.67 -19.05 -27.47
N ALA A 939 -19.03 -18.83 -28.62
CA ALA A 939 -17.78 -18.08 -28.67
C ALA A 939 -17.99 -16.61 -28.26
N GLY A 940 -18.94 -15.92 -28.87
CA GLY A 940 -19.35 -14.54 -28.59
C GLY A 940 -20.10 -14.29 -27.28
N GLY A 941 -20.88 -15.25 -26.80
CA GLY A 941 -21.67 -15.23 -25.58
C GLY A 941 -20.83 -15.58 -24.35
N ALA A 942 -19.85 -16.48 -24.47
CA ALA A 942 -18.84 -16.65 -23.42
C ALA A 942 -17.86 -15.46 -23.37
N LEU A 943 -17.55 -14.86 -24.52
CA LEU A 943 -16.67 -13.69 -24.63
C LEU A 943 -17.32 -12.38 -24.22
N PHE A 944 -18.61 -12.20 -24.56
CA PHE A 944 -19.30 -10.91 -24.45
C PHE A 944 -20.70 -11.02 -23.83
N GLY A 945 -21.13 -12.18 -23.31
CA GLY A 945 -22.46 -12.39 -22.73
C GLY A 945 -22.64 -11.73 -21.36
N GLY A 946 -23.52 -10.74 -21.29
CA GLY A 946 -24.11 -10.22 -20.05
C GLY A 946 -23.20 -9.46 -19.08
N VAL A 947 -23.75 -9.24 -17.87
CA VAL A 947 -23.13 -8.44 -16.79
C VAL A 947 -21.74 -8.97 -16.41
N ALA A 948 -21.46 -10.26 -16.58
CA ALA A 948 -20.18 -10.86 -16.22
C ALA A 948 -18.99 -10.25 -16.99
N MET A 949 -19.16 -9.89 -18.26
CA MET A 949 -18.09 -9.25 -19.03
C MET A 949 -17.95 -7.77 -18.67
N ILE A 950 -19.05 -7.04 -18.45
CA ILE A 950 -19.01 -5.68 -17.89
C ILE A 950 -18.30 -5.69 -16.52
N SER A 951 -18.56 -6.69 -15.68
CA SER A 951 -17.87 -6.90 -14.41
C SER A 951 -16.40 -7.29 -14.56
N ARG A 952 -16.02 -8.06 -15.59
CA ARG A 952 -14.61 -8.38 -15.89
C ARG A 952 -13.86 -7.16 -16.39
N ILE A 953 -14.46 -6.33 -17.26
CA ILE A 953 -13.89 -5.07 -17.73
C ILE A 953 -13.78 -4.07 -16.57
N ALA A 954 -14.79 -4.00 -15.70
CA ALA A 954 -14.75 -3.19 -14.49
C ALA A 954 -13.67 -3.69 -13.51
N ALA A 955 -13.50 -5.00 -13.36
CA ALA A 955 -12.46 -5.62 -12.52
C ALA A 955 -11.04 -5.47 -13.10
N LEU A 956 -10.86 -5.09 -14.38
CA LEU A 956 -9.53 -4.75 -14.91
C LEU A 956 -8.98 -3.46 -14.29
N VAL A 957 -9.84 -2.60 -13.75
CA VAL A 957 -9.42 -1.43 -12.94
C VAL A 957 -8.77 -1.89 -11.62
N ASP A 958 -9.17 -3.06 -11.09
CA ASP A 958 -8.63 -3.66 -9.85
C ASP A 958 -7.36 -4.51 -10.11
N ILE A 959 -7.13 -4.98 -11.35
CA ILE A 959 -6.01 -5.89 -11.70
C ILE A 959 -4.71 -5.12 -11.95
N ALA A 960 -4.76 -3.80 -12.11
CA ALA A 960 -3.60 -2.95 -12.46
C ALA A 960 -2.46 -2.94 -11.42
N GLY A 961 -2.63 -3.56 -10.24
CA GLY A 961 -1.59 -3.71 -9.20
C GLY A 961 -1.34 -5.14 -8.72
N SER A 962 -1.89 -6.19 -9.37
CA SER A 962 -1.73 -7.59 -8.91
C SER A 962 -0.84 -8.43 -9.83
N THR A 963 0.22 -9.03 -9.30
CA THR A 963 1.20 -9.89 -9.99
C THR A 963 0.69 -11.30 -10.34
N GLY A 964 -0.63 -11.51 -10.47
CA GLY A 964 -1.24 -12.84 -10.55
C GLY A 964 -1.43 -13.46 -11.94
N LEU A 965 -1.23 -12.71 -13.04
CA LEU A 965 -1.50 -13.20 -14.41
C LEU A 965 -0.19 -13.38 -15.18
N THR A 966 0.15 -14.63 -15.50
CA THR A 966 1.26 -14.96 -16.40
C THR A 966 0.73 -15.22 -17.82
N ALA A 967 1.58 -15.08 -18.84
CA ALA A 967 1.23 -15.48 -20.22
C ALA A 967 0.76 -16.95 -20.32
N TYR A 968 1.11 -17.81 -19.34
CA TYR A 968 0.66 -19.20 -19.26
C TYR A 968 -0.82 -19.31 -18.84
N ASP A 969 -1.26 -18.48 -17.89
CA ASP A 969 -2.66 -18.44 -17.43
C ASP A 969 -3.60 -17.94 -18.53
N ILE A 970 -3.08 -17.04 -19.38
CA ILE A 970 -3.82 -16.46 -20.51
C ILE A 970 -4.01 -17.45 -21.66
N VAL A 971 -3.02 -18.33 -21.89
CA VAL A 971 -3.11 -19.37 -22.94
C VAL A 971 -4.09 -20.49 -22.55
N GLN A 972 -4.33 -20.71 -21.26
CA GLN A 972 -5.29 -21.72 -20.80
C GLN A 972 -6.76 -21.30 -20.94
N ASP A 973 -7.04 -19.99 -20.94
CA ASP A 973 -8.34 -19.44 -21.31
C ASP A 973 -8.20 -18.45 -22.48
N PRO A 974 -8.14 -18.97 -23.73
CA PRO A 974 -8.05 -18.15 -24.93
C PRO A 974 -9.12 -17.07 -25.02
N THR A 975 -10.28 -17.25 -24.36
CA THR A 975 -11.38 -16.27 -24.43
C THR A 975 -11.14 -15.04 -23.54
N SER A 976 -10.35 -15.18 -22.48
CA SER A 976 -9.93 -14.05 -21.62
C SER A 976 -8.78 -13.23 -22.21
N ALA A 977 -8.08 -13.76 -23.21
CA ALA A 977 -6.79 -13.25 -23.66
C ALA A 977 -6.73 -11.75 -24.02
N PRO A 978 -7.71 -11.16 -24.71
CA PRO A 978 -7.67 -9.73 -25.02
C PRO A 978 -7.79 -8.84 -23.80
N PHE A 979 -8.56 -9.28 -22.80
CA PHE A 979 -8.76 -8.57 -21.53
C PHE A 979 -7.53 -8.72 -20.63
N ALA A 980 -6.91 -9.90 -20.63
CA ALA A 980 -5.68 -10.13 -19.90
C ALA A 980 -4.49 -9.40 -20.55
N ILE A 981 -4.41 -9.35 -21.88
CA ILE A 981 -3.44 -8.52 -22.61
C ILE A 981 -3.67 -7.05 -22.31
N LEU A 982 -4.91 -6.57 -22.33
CA LEU A 982 -5.24 -5.21 -21.94
C LEU A 982 -4.82 -4.93 -20.48
N GLY A 983 -5.08 -5.85 -19.56
CA GLY A 983 -4.64 -5.75 -18.17
C GLY A 983 -3.12 -5.70 -18.02
N LEU A 984 -2.37 -6.50 -18.78
CA LEU A 984 -0.91 -6.45 -18.82
C LEU A 984 -0.36 -5.12 -19.35
N LEU A 985 -1.05 -4.52 -20.33
CA LEU A 985 -0.66 -3.25 -20.93
C LEU A 985 -1.03 -2.02 -20.10
N VAL A 986 -2.13 -2.11 -19.34
CA VAL A 986 -2.64 -1.04 -18.47
C VAL A 986 -2.06 -1.13 -17.05
N GLY A 987 -1.68 -2.32 -16.60
CA GLY A 987 -1.30 -2.63 -15.22
C GLY A 987 0.20 -2.72 -14.94
N GLY A 988 1.03 -1.87 -15.54
CA GLY A 988 2.43 -1.79 -15.12
C GLY A 988 3.37 -0.96 -15.97
N PHE A 989 3.15 -0.87 -17.29
CA PHE A 989 3.99 -0.03 -18.14
C PHE A 989 3.51 1.43 -18.15
N GLY A 990 4.34 2.32 -17.60
CA GLY A 990 4.04 3.75 -17.40
C GLY A 990 3.64 4.12 -15.97
N THR A 991 3.41 3.13 -15.09
CA THR A 991 3.07 3.33 -13.66
C THR A 991 4.10 2.76 -12.69
N GLY A 992 5.14 2.07 -13.17
CA GLY A 992 6.27 1.58 -12.37
C GLY A 992 6.17 0.12 -11.89
N ALA A 993 4.98 -0.50 -11.93
CA ALA A 993 4.75 -1.84 -11.38
C ALA A 993 5.36 -3.01 -12.20
N ARG A 994 5.71 -2.79 -13.47
CA ARG A 994 6.39 -3.76 -14.35
C ARG A 994 7.30 -3.03 -15.34
N SER A 995 8.43 -3.63 -15.71
CA SER A 995 9.29 -3.05 -16.76
C SER A 995 8.58 -3.09 -18.13
N GLU A 996 8.99 -2.21 -19.06
CA GLU A 996 8.46 -2.18 -20.43
C GLU A 996 8.58 -3.56 -21.08
N LYS A 997 9.74 -4.19 -20.86
CA LYS A 997 10.08 -5.52 -21.36
C LYS A 997 9.15 -6.61 -20.82
N GLU A 998 8.77 -6.54 -19.55
CA GLU A 998 7.87 -7.51 -18.93
C GLU A 998 6.43 -7.33 -19.42
N ALA A 999 5.91 -6.10 -19.39
CA ALA A 999 4.54 -5.81 -19.78
C ALA A 999 4.26 -6.15 -21.25
N PHE A 1000 5.06 -5.63 -22.18
CA PHE A 1000 4.88 -5.90 -23.61
C PHE A 1000 5.33 -7.31 -23.99
N GLY A 1001 6.39 -7.84 -23.39
CA GLY A 1001 6.89 -9.18 -23.67
C GLY A 1001 5.89 -10.28 -23.28
N GLU A 1002 5.28 -10.19 -22.09
CA GLU A 1002 4.26 -11.14 -21.65
C GLU A 1002 2.96 -11.01 -22.44
N ALA A 1003 2.53 -9.78 -22.74
CA ALA A 1003 1.34 -9.52 -23.55
C ALA A 1003 1.51 -10.03 -24.99
N ALA A 1004 2.67 -9.81 -25.60
CA ALA A 1004 2.99 -10.33 -26.93
C ALA A 1004 3.08 -11.87 -26.92
N LYS A 1005 3.64 -12.46 -25.86
CA LYS A 1005 3.68 -13.92 -25.68
C LYS A 1005 2.29 -14.52 -25.53
N ALA A 1006 1.41 -13.87 -24.78
CA ALA A 1006 0.01 -14.26 -24.61
C ALA A 1006 -0.73 -14.24 -25.96
N ARG A 1007 -0.60 -13.17 -26.76
CA ARG A 1007 -1.14 -13.13 -28.13
C ARG A 1007 -0.57 -14.31 -28.93
N ARG A 1008 0.76 -14.43 -29.01
CA ARG A 1008 1.44 -15.46 -29.84
C ARG A 1008 1.03 -16.89 -29.46
N GLY A 1009 0.59 -17.12 -28.23
CA GLY A 1009 0.09 -18.41 -27.75
C GLY A 1009 -1.30 -18.80 -28.29
N LEU A 1010 -2.05 -17.88 -28.91
CA LEU A 1010 -3.36 -18.15 -29.48
C LEU A 1010 -3.26 -18.86 -30.84
N SER A 1011 -4.05 -19.91 -31.02
CA SER A 1011 -4.14 -20.59 -32.32
C SER A 1011 -4.93 -19.76 -33.34
N ALA A 1012 -4.76 -20.01 -34.64
CA ALA A 1012 -5.58 -19.36 -35.67
C ALA A 1012 -7.08 -19.57 -35.44
N SER A 1013 -7.49 -20.74 -34.94
CA SER A 1013 -8.87 -21.04 -34.54
C SER A 1013 -9.34 -20.29 -33.29
N ASP A 1014 -8.43 -19.88 -32.41
CA ASP A 1014 -8.77 -19.01 -31.28
C ASP A 1014 -8.97 -17.57 -31.73
N ILE A 1015 -8.11 -17.07 -32.63
CA ILE A 1015 -8.21 -15.71 -33.17
C ILE A 1015 -9.52 -15.51 -33.94
N THR A 1016 -9.99 -16.53 -34.69
CA THR A 1016 -11.28 -16.45 -35.38
C THR A 1016 -12.48 -16.25 -34.46
N LYS A 1017 -12.37 -16.54 -33.16
CA LYS A 1017 -13.45 -16.36 -32.19
C LYS A 1017 -13.75 -14.87 -31.90
N PHE A 1018 -12.83 -13.97 -32.21
CA PHE A 1018 -12.97 -12.53 -31.93
C PHE A 1018 -13.52 -11.71 -33.10
N GLY A 1019 -13.86 -12.36 -34.22
CA GLY A 1019 -14.51 -11.74 -35.37
C GLY A 1019 -13.58 -11.38 -36.54
N ASP A 1020 -14.18 -11.27 -37.72
CA ASP A 1020 -13.44 -11.16 -39.00
C ASP A 1020 -12.61 -9.87 -39.11
N ALA A 1021 -13.04 -8.77 -38.49
CA ALA A 1021 -12.30 -7.51 -38.54
C ALA A 1021 -10.97 -7.61 -37.79
N LEU A 1022 -10.97 -8.27 -36.63
CA LEU A 1022 -9.75 -8.52 -35.86
C LEU A 1022 -8.81 -9.45 -36.64
N VAL A 1023 -9.34 -10.56 -37.20
CA VAL A 1023 -8.55 -11.51 -38.00
C VAL A 1023 -7.84 -10.82 -39.18
N GLU A 1024 -8.55 -9.96 -39.92
CA GLU A 1024 -8.00 -9.25 -41.07
C GLU A 1024 -6.83 -8.33 -40.68
N LYS A 1025 -7.02 -7.53 -39.63
CA LYS A 1025 -6.05 -6.50 -39.18
C LYS A 1025 -4.87 -7.11 -38.44
N ASP A 1026 -5.11 -8.10 -37.59
CA ASP A 1026 -4.08 -8.89 -36.92
C ASP A 1026 -3.16 -9.57 -37.94
N THR A 1027 -3.73 -10.15 -39.02
CA THR A 1027 -2.93 -10.73 -40.12
C THR A 1027 -1.99 -9.70 -40.76
N LYS A 1028 -2.40 -8.43 -40.88
CA LYS A 1028 -1.55 -7.35 -41.42
C LYS A 1028 -0.43 -6.98 -40.44
N VAL A 1029 -0.75 -6.84 -39.15
CA VAL A 1029 0.25 -6.58 -38.09
C VAL A 1029 1.31 -7.69 -38.03
N GLN A 1030 0.89 -8.96 -38.06
CA GLN A 1030 1.83 -10.09 -38.05
C GLN A 1030 2.70 -10.15 -39.30
N LYS A 1031 2.21 -9.72 -40.47
CA LYS A 1031 3.05 -9.61 -41.68
C LYS A 1031 4.13 -8.52 -41.52
N ILE A 1032 3.81 -7.43 -40.85
CA ILE A 1032 4.76 -6.34 -40.58
C ILE A 1032 5.82 -6.79 -39.57
N VAL A 1033 5.41 -7.32 -38.42
CA VAL A 1033 6.34 -7.81 -37.36
C VAL A 1033 7.25 -8.93 -37.87
N ASN A 1034 6.74 -9.87 -38.66
CA ASN A 1034 7.57 -10.91 -39.28
C ASN A 1034 8.50 -10.39 -40.38
N GLY A 1035 8.23 -9.20 -40.92
CA GLY A 1035 9.15 -8.47 -41.78
C GLY A 1035 10.33 -7.91 -40.99
N CYS A 1036 10.08 -7.33 -39.81
CA CYS A 1036 11.11 -6.79 -38.91
C CYS A 1036 12.11 -7.86 -38.45
N LEU A 1037 11.67 -9.10 -38.19
CA LEU A 1037 12.53 -10.22 -37.78
C LEU A 1037 13.46 -10.79 -38.90
N ARG A 1038 13.36 -10.30 -40.14
CA ARG A 1038 14.10 -10.81 -41.31
C ARG A 1038 15.19 -9.84 -41.80
N VAL A 1039 15.26 -8.65 -41.26
CA VAL A 1039 16.26 -7.61 -41.53
C VAL A 1039 17.24 -7.59 -40.37
#